data_AF-M4E8D6-F1
#
_entry.id   AF-M4E8D6-F1
#
_cell.length_a   1.000
_cell.length_b   1.000
_cell.length_c   1.000
_cell.angle_alpha   90.00
_cell.angle_beta   90.00
_cell.angle_gamma   90.00
#
_symmetry.space_group_name_H-M   'P 1'
#
loop_
_entity.id
_entity.type
_entity.pdbx_description
1 polymer ?
#
loop_
_entity_poly.entity_id
_entity_poly.type
_entity_poly.pdbx_seq_one_letter_code
_entity_poly.pdbx_strand_id
1 'polypeptide(L)'
;MRSFFSRGAKDSPSSSASPSPRSYPSSSAATGPPRPIRLVYCDEKGKFRMDPEAVATLLLVKEPIGVVSVCGRARQGKSFILNQLLGRSNGFQVASTHKPCTKGLWLWSSPIKRTALDGSEYNLLLLDSEGIDAYDQTGTYSTQIFSLAVLLSSMFVYNQMGGIDEASLDRLSLVTQMTKHIRVKASEGTSSRSELGQFSPIFVWLLRDFYLDLEEDNRKITPRDYLEIALRPVQGGGGDIAAKNEHNWESMLTRAMVLQIRDSIRALFPDRECFTLVRPLTNEKDLQRLDQIPLKDLRGEFAAGLDAFTKFVFEKTRPKQLGGTVMTGPVLAAITQSYLDALNNGAVPTITSAWQNVEETECRRAYDSGIEAYLAAFDQSKAPEEGALREEHEEAVRKALAMFNANAVGAGIARKRYEDLLHKDLKKKFADYKRNAFMEADLRCTSAIQSMEKQLRAACHASNANMDNVVKVLEARLSDYEASCHGPGKWQKLSVFLQQSLEGPIYDLTKRLIDNIAIEKNSLAVKFRSVEDAMKHLKQQLDDSERYKLEYQKRYDESNIDKKKLEDIYRERITKLQGENSSLNERCSTLVKTLESKQEEIKEWKRKYDQFVLKQKAVEDQLKSDMEVLRTRSTTSEARLSAAREQAKSAQEETEEWKRKYDYAVGEARSALQKAASVQERSGKETQLREDALREEFTLTLTEKDEEIKEKTTKIEKAEQSLTVLRSELKAAESKIRSFDVETASLKLELREMIDRLDSANTKALTYEKEANKLEQEKIRLEQKYRSDFERFDEVQERCKTAEIEAKRATELADKARADAVTSQKEKSESQSLAMERLAQIERAQRQIENLERQKTDLEDELHRLRVSEMEAVSKVTVLEARVGEREKEIESLLKLTNEQRAHNVKSLEKLLDEERTAHIAANRRAEALSLELQAAQATVDNLQQELAQARLKETALDNKIRAASSSRGKRSRMEDDVDMDIGETSDRILRTNKRSRSTRGDDNGGYEDGVSVSRGDQDTQNQQDEEEEEAEDYRKLTVQNLKHELTKYDCGHLILNKGHQSKKEILALYEAHVLPKKALEKEERKRQ
;
A
#
# COMPACT_ATOMS: atom_id res chain seq x y z
N MET A 1 35.98 -44.15 2.26
CA MET A 1 35.85 -45.46 1.59
C MET A 1 35.77 -45.16 0.09
N ARG A 2 36.65 -45.60 -0.83
CA ARG A 2 37.44 -46.85 -0.98
C ARG A 2 36.57 -48.10 -0.85
N SER A 3 36.48 -49.03 -1.80
CA SER A 3 36.99 -49.13 -3.19
C SER A 3 36.18 -50.24 -3.92
N PHE A 4 36.18 -50.39 -5.25
CA PHE A 4 37.14 -51.22 -6.01
C PHE A 4 37.00 -51.04 -7.55
N PHE A 5 37.92 -51.61 -8.34
CA PHE A 5 38.16 -51.25 -9.75
C PHE A 5 38.48 -52.46 -10.66
N SER A 6 38.02 -52.38 -11.93
CA SER A 6 38.50 -53.10 -13.13
C SER A 6 37.83 -52.45 -14.38
N ARG A 7 38.33 -52.36 -15.63
CA ARG A 7 39.52 -52.83 -16.40
C ARG A 7 39.59 -54.35 -16.69
N GLY A 8 39.77 -54.82 -17.92
CA GLY A 8 39.83 -54.19 -19.26
C GLY A 8 39.54 -55.25 -20.35
N ALA A 9 39.83 -55.10 -21.65
CA ALA A 9 40.46 -54.02 -22.40
C ALA A 9 40.16 -54.12 -23.92
N LYS A 10 40.34 -52.99 -24.65
CA LYS A 10 40.74 -52.80 -26.07
C LYS A 10 40.40 -53.84 -27.17
N ASP A 11 39.87 -53.35 -28.30
CA ASP A 11 40.73 -53.05 -29.48
C ASP A 11 40.06 -52.03 -30.45
N SER A 12 40.73 -51.66 -31.57
CA SER A 12 40.41 -50.46 -32.38
C SER A 12 40.69 -50.65 -33.90
N PRO A 13 40.63 -49.63 -34.80
CA PRO A 13 39.51 -49.52 -35.76
C PRO A 13 39.90 -49.55 -37.26
N SER A 14 38.91 -49.74 -38.15
CA SER A 14 39.05 -49.49 -39.60
C SER A 14 37.74 -48.98 -40.24
N SER A 15 37.85 -48.41 -41.45
CA SER A 15 36.97 -47.36 -41.98
C SER A 15 35.83 -47.78 -42.91
N SER A 16 34.95 -46.80 -43.17
CA SER A 16 34.24 -46.51 -44.44
C SER A 16 33.19 -47.49 -45.00
N ALA A 17 31.91 -47.10 -44.89
CA ALA A 17 31.00 -46.90 -46.03
C ALA A 17 29.75 -46.08 -45.64
N SER A 18 29.40 -45.06 -46.42
CA SER A 18 28.06 -44.42 -46.39
C SER A 18 27.08 -45.27 -47.22
N PRO A 19 25.78 -45.36 -46.88
CA PRO A 19 24.85 -44.40 -47.51
C PRO A 19 23.53 -44.07 -46.75
N SER A 20 23.00 -42.88 -47.07
CA SER A 20 21.57 -42.48 -47.13
C SER A 20 20.70 -42.47 -45.86
N PRO A 21 19.74 -41.52 -45.76
CA PRO A 21 18.86 -41.40 -44.60
C PRO A 21 17.81 -42.52 -44.56
N ARG A 22 17.69 -43.21 -43.43
CA ARG A 22 16.60 -44.17 -43.19
C ARG A 22 15.39 -43.47 -42.58
N SER A 23 14.24 -43.68 -43.19
CA SER A 23 12.92 -43.33 -42.65
C SER A 23 12.70 -43.98 -41.28
N TYR A 24 12.12 -43.22 -40.35
CA TYR A 24 11.77 -43.70 -39.01
C TYR A 24 10.82 -44.92 -39.09
N PRO A 25 11.13 -46.05 -38.42
CA PRO A 25 10.16 -47.12 -38.22
C PRO A 25 9.08 -46.66 -37.23
N SER A 26 7.81 -46.81 -37.60
CA SER A 26 6.68 -46.51 -36.71
C SER A 26 6.65 -47.45 -35.50
N SER A 27 6.66 -46.90 -34.29
CA SER A 27 6.68 -47.67 -33.04
C SER A 27 5.34 -48.37 -32.74
N SER A 28 5.23 -49.66 -33.06
CA SER A 28 4.07 -50.48 -32.71
C SER A 28 4.11 -50.90 -31.23
N ALA A 29 3.50 -50.12 -30.34
CA ALA A 29 3.43 -50.39 -28.91
C ALA A 29 2.34 -51.43 -28.57
N ALA A 30 2.66 -52.73 -28.72
CA ALA A 30 1.81 -53.84 -28.26
C ALA A 30 2.67 -55.04 -27.78
N THR A 31 2.18 -55.79 -26.80
CA THR A 31 2.93 -56.86 -26.11
C THR A 31 2.92 -58.19 -26.88
N GLY A 32 3.90 -58.34 -27.76
CA GLY A 32 4.20 -59.57 -28.49
C GLY A 32 3.48 -59.70 -29.84
N PRO A 33 3.60 -60.86 -30.51
CA PRO A 33 3.08 -61.04 -31.87
C PRO A 33 1.54 -60.96 -31.92
N PRO A 34 0.94 -60.37 -32.97
CA PRO A 34 -0.51 -60.31 -33.18
C PRO A 34 -1.16 -61.69 -33.13
N ARG A 35 -2.06 -61.90 -32.16
CA ARG A 35 -2.71 -63.18 -31.84
C ARG A 35 -4.16 -62.97 -31.40
N PRO A 36 -5.03 -64.00 -31.42
CA PRO A 36 -6.31 -63.92 -30.76
C PRO A 36 -6.08 -64.04 -29.23
N ILE A 37 -6.66 -63.13 -28.47
CA ILE A 37 -6.67 -63.15 -27.00
C ILE A 37 -8.11 -63.26 -26.51
N ARG A 38 -8.32 -63.96 -25.40
CA ARG A 38 -9.64 -64.10 -24.78
C ARG A 38 -10.02 -62.76 -24.16
N LEU A 39 -11.23 -62.25 -24.42
CA LEU A 39 -11.70 -60.98 -23.84
C LEU A 39 -12.64 -61.23 -22.65
N VAL A 40 -13.64 -62.10 -22.84
CA VAL A 40 -14.63 -62.47 -21.81
C VAL A 40 -14.75 -63.97 -21.74
N TYR A 41 -14.78 -64.53 -20.54
CA TYR A 41 -14.95 -65.97 -20.29
C TYR A 41 -15.80 -66.24 -19.05
N CYS A 42 -16.33 -67.45 -18.94
CA CYS A 42 -16.99 -67.92 -17.72
C CYS A 42 -15.97 -68.64 -16.84
N ASP A 43 -15.94 -68.35 -15.54
CA ASP A 43 -15.15 -69.12 -14.57
C ASP A 43 -15.85 -70.42 -14.15
N GLU A 44 -15.13 -71.28 -13.42
CA GLU A 44 -15.63 -72.56 -12.90
C GLU A 44 -16.83 -72.43 -11.93
N LYS A 45 -17.15 -71.20 -11.49
CA LYS A 45 -18.27 -70.87 -10.61
C LYS A 45 -19.45 -70.26 -11.38
N GLY A 46 -19.40 -70.25 -12.72
CA GLY A 46 -20.45 -69.73 -13.58
C GLY A 46 -20.49 -68.20 -13.67
N LYS A 47 -19.42 -67.49 -13.26
CA LYS A 47 -19.35 -66.01 -13.36
C LYS A 47 -18.54 -65.56 -14.56
N PHE A 48 -19.05 -64.55 -15.27
CA PHE A 48 -18.33 -63.89 -16.35
C PHE A 48 -17.17 -63.06 -15.81
N ARG A 49 -16.01 -63.12 -16.46
CA ARG A 49 -14.84 -62.29 -16.16
C ARG A 49 -14.19 -61.78 -17.43
N MET A 50 -13.55 -60.62 -17.35
CA MET A 50 -12.59 -60.19 -18.36
C MET A 50 -11.24 -60.89 -18.16
N ASP A 51 -10.50 -61.10 -19.24
CA ASP A 51 -9.12 -61.61 -19.16
C ASP A 51 -8.13 -60.47 -18.90
N PRO A 52 -7.23 -60.56 -17.89
CA PRO A 52 -6.24 -59.52 -17.62
C PRO A 52 -5.33 -59.17 -18.81
N GLU A 53 -5.02 -60.13 -19.69
CA GLU A 53 -4.20 -59.87 -20.90
C GLU A 53 -4.95 -58.93 -21.87
N ALA A 54 -6.26 -59.13 -22.05
CA ALA A 54 -7.08 -58.28 -22.89
C ALA A 54 -7.37 -56.92 -22.25
N VAL A 55 -7.56 -56.85 -20.93
CA VAL A 55 -7.67 -55.57 -20.20
C VAL A 55 -6.38 -54.76 -20.35
N ALA A 56 -5.20 -55.37 -20.16
CA ALA A 56 -3.92 -54.70 -20.36
C ALA A 56 -3.72 -54.23 -21.82
N THR A 57 -4.12 -55.05 -22.80
CA THR A 57 -4.08 -54.68 -24.23
C THR A 57 -4.98 -53.49 -24.53
N LEU A 58 -6.22 -53.47 -23.99
CA LEU A 58 -7.16 -52.37 -24.17
C LEU A 58 -6.68 -51.07 -23.47
N LEU A 59 -6.10 -51.15 -22.27
CA LEU A 59 -5.60 -49.98 -21.54
C LEU A 59 -4.48 -49.21 -22.26
N LEU A 60 -3.78 -49.85 -23.20
CA LEU A 60 -2.75 -49.20 -24.04
C LEU A 60 -3.35 -48.40 -25.22
N VAL A 61 -4.57 -48.73 -25.67
CA VAL A 61 -5.19 -48.10 -26.84
C VAL A 61 -5.94 -46.84 -26.42
N LYS A 62 -5.27 -45.68 -26.51
CA LYS A 62 -5.82 -44.38 -26.09
C LYS A 62 -6.59 -43.66 -27.18
N GLU A 63 -6.40 -44.03 -28.44
CA GLU A 63 -7.08 -43.44 -29.59
C GLU A 63 -8.54 -43.95 -29.70
N PRO A 64 -9.41 -43.28 -30.49
CA PRO A 64 -10.74 -43.76 -30.82
C PRO A 64 -10.79 -45.22 -31.28
N ILE A 65 -11.76 -45.99 -30.79
CA ILE A 65 -11.93 -47.40 -31.14
C ILE A 65 -13.25 -47.64 -31.90
N GLY A 66 -13.17 -48.31 -33.04
CA GLY A 66 -14.32 -48.95 -33.69
C GLY A 66 -14.30 -50.46 -33.43
N VAL A 67 -15.46 -51.10 -33.28
CA VAL A 67 -15.54 -52.54 -32.96
C VAL A 67 -16.42 -53.29 -33.96
N VAL A 68 -15.89 -54.33 -34.60
CA VAL A 68 -16.68 -55.28 -35.40
C VAL A 68 -16.79 -56.59 -34.63
N SER A 69 -18.01 -57.08 -34.42
CA SER A 69 -18.24 -58.40 -33.82
C SER A 69 -18.96 -59.32 -34.80
N VAL A 70 -18.50 -60.58 -34.91
CA VAL A 70 -19.13 -61.61 -35.75
C VAL A 70 -19.76 -62.68 -34.86
N CYS A 71 -21.09 -62.74 -34.88
CA CYS A 71 -21.92 -63.65 -34.11
C CYS A 71 -22.74 -64.57 -35.03
N GLY A 72 -23.30 -65.65 -34.47
CA GLY A 72 -24.00 -66.68 -35.25
C GLY A 72 -23.82 -68.08 -34.64
N ARG A 73 -24.44 -69.10 -35.25
CA ARG A 73 -24.43 -70.47 -34.69
C ARG A 73 -23.03 -71.09 -34.74
N ALA A 74 -22.81 -72.14 -33.96
CA ALA A 74 -21.59 -72.94 -34.04
C ALA A 74 -21.36 -73.47 -35.48
N ARG A 75 -20.09 -73.68 -35.86
CA ARG A 75 -19.62 -74.20 -37.17
C ARG A 75 -19.91 -73.38 -38.43
N GLN A 76 -20.64 -72.27 -38.38
CA GLN A 76 -20.97 -71.47 -39.57
C GLN A 76 -19.81 -70.58 -40.11
N GLY A 77 -18.56 -70.85 -39.75
CA GLY A 77 -17.38 -70.19 -40.33
C GLY A 77 -17.12 -68.73 -39.89
N LYS A 78 -17.52 -68.33 -38.67
CA LYS A 78 -17.33 -66.96 -38.14
C LYS A 78 -15.87 -66.52 -38.08
N SER A 79 -15.03 -67.31 -37.41
CA SER A 79 -13.60 -67.06 -37.22
C SER A 79 -12.84 -67.01 -38.55
N PHE A 80 -13.32 -67.73 -39.58
CA PHE A 80 -12.79 -67.61 -40.95
C PHE A 80 -13.07 -66.22 -41.53
N ILE A 81 -14.30 -65.69 -41.44
CA ILE A 81 -14.64 -64.34 -41.93
C ILE A 81 -13.79 -63.27 -41.22
N LEU A 82 -13.58 -63.41 -39.90
CA LEU A 82 -12.69 -62.53 -39.15
C LEU A 82 -11.23 -62.60 -39.60
N ASN A 83 -10.73 -63.78 -39.98
CA ASN A 83 -9.38 -63.92 -40.56
C ASN A 83 -9.29 -63.20 -41.92
N GLN A 84 -10.33 -63.26 -42.75
CA GLN A 84 -10.36 -62.49 -44.01
C GLN A 84 -10.41 -60.96 -43.76
N LEU A 85 -11.12 -60.49 -42.72
CA LEU A 85 -11.04 -59.10 -42.26
C LEU A 85 -9.67 -58.72 -41.65
N LEU A 86 -8.87 -59.70 -41.22
CA LEU A 86 -7.46 -59.54 -40.84
C LEU A 86 -6.49 -59.62 -42.03
N GLY A 87 -6.99 -59.77 -43.26
CA GLY A 87 -6.21 -59.88 -44.50
C GLY A 87 -5.34 -61.15 -44.58
N ARG A 88 -5.68 -62.21 -43.86
CA ARG A 88 -4.84 -63.41 -43.68
C ARG A 88 -5.67 -64.68 -43.52
N SER A 89 -5.13 -65.83 -43.88
CA SER A 89 -5.79 -67.12 -43.58
C SER A 89 -5.72 -67.50 -42.10
N ASN A 90 -4.58 -67.23 -41.46
CA ASN A 90 -4.25 -67.71 -40.11
C ASN A 90 -4.39 -66.59 -39.07
N GLY A 91 -5.34 -66.71 -38.14
CA GLY A 91 -5.62 -65.70 -37.12
C GLY A 91 -6.36 -66.29 -35.91
N PHE A 92 -7.67 -66.01 -35.79
CA PHE A 92 -8.57 -66.74 -34.91
C PHE A 92 -8.61 -68.23 -35.29
N GLN A 93 -8.80 -69.10 -34.29
CA GLN A 93 -8.70 -70.55 -34.46
C GLN A 93 -9.92 -71.13 -35.20
N VAL A 94 -9.71 -71.61 -36.41
CA VAL A 94 -10.68 -72.43 -37.17
C VAL A 94 -10.38 -73.91 -36.91
N ALA A 95 -11.43 -74.73 -36.73
CA ALA A 95 -11.28 -76.19 -36.75
C ALA A 95 -12.56 -76.89 -37.26
N SER A 96 -12.37 -78.06 -37.88
CA SER A 96 -13.39 -78.92 -38.48
C SER A 96 -13.99 -79.96 -37.53
N THR A 97 -13.53 -80.03 -36.28
CA THR A 97 -14.06 -80.92 -35.24
C THR A 97 -15.43 -80.46 -34.71
N HIS A 98 -16.17 -81.32 -33.98
CA HIS A 98 -17.47 -80.91 -33.41
C HIS A 98 -17.33 -79.95 -32.21
N LYS A 99 -16.35 -80.19 -31.31
CA LYS A 99 -16.16 -79.47 -30.04
C LYS A 99 -15.92 -77.96 -30.23
N PRO A 100 -16.75 -77.04 -29.69
CA PRO A 100 -16.63 -75.59 -29.89
C PRO A 100 -15.21 -75.06 -29.68
N CYS A 101 -14.74 -74.20 -30.60
CA CYS A 101 -13.38 -73.67 -30.58
C CYS A 101 -13.32 -72.34 -29.82
N THR A 102 -14.11 -71.36 -30.27
CA THR A 102 -14.31 -70.08 -29.58
C THR A 102 -15.25 -70.27 -28.39
N LYS A 103 -14.77 -70.01 -27.17
CA LYS A 103 -15.60 -69.93 -25.95
C LYS A 103 -15.59 -68.54 -25.34
N GLY A 104 -16.75 -68.02 -24.95
CA GLY A 104 -16.94 -66.62 -24.54
C GLY A 104 -16.79 -65.62 -25.70
N LEU A 105 -16.06 -64.52 -25.46
CA LEU A 105 -15.69 -63.53 -26.48
C LEU A 105 -14.16 -63.47 -26.62
N TRP A 106 -13.66 -63.37 -27.86
CA TRP A 106 -12.24 -63.27 -28.19
C TRP A 106 -11.96 -62.01 -28.99
N LEU A 107 -10.88 -61.31 -28.63
CA LEU A 107 -10.41 -60.07 -29.21
C LEU A 107 -9.14 -60.33 -30.03
N TRP A 108 -8.96 -59.62 -31.15
CA TRP A 108 -7.68 -59.58 -31.83
C TRP A 108 -6.69 -58.62 -31.15
N SER A 109 -5.51 -59.08 -30.75
CA SER A 109 -4.58 -58.34 -29.86
C SER A 109 -3.86 -57.13 -30.48
N SER A 110 -4.06 -56.85 -31.77
CA SER A 110 -3.34 -55.81 -32.52
C SER A 110 -4.35 -55.02 -33.37
N PRO A 111 -4.80 -53.84 -32.91
CA PRO A 111 -5.84 -53.07 -33.59
C PRO A 111 -5.45 -52.71 -35.02
N ILE A 112 -6.42 -52.73 -35.93
CA ILE A 112 -6.20 -52.35 -37.33
C ILE A 112 -6.43 -50.84 -37.45
N LYS A 113 -5.40 -50.05 -37.73
CA LYS A 113 -5.58 -48.61 -38.01
C LYS A 113 -6.50 -48.40 -39.23
N ARG A 114 -7.47 -47.50 -39.08
CA ARG A 114 -8.42 -47.08 -40.10
C ARG A 114 -8.64 -45.57 -40.02
N THR A 115 -9.15 -45.02 -41.12
CA THR A 115 -9.56 -43.61 -41.21
C THR A 115 -11.05 -43.59 -41.52
N ALA A 116 -11.83 -42.83 -40.77
CA ALA A 116 -13.26 -42.67 -41.03
C ALA A 116 -13.50 -41.67 -42.17
N LEU A 117 -14.75 -41.60 -42.66
CA LEU A 117 -15.15 -40.74 -43.79
C LEU A 117 -15.00 -39.22 -43.52
N ASP A 118 -14.77 -38.84 -42.26
CA ASP A 118 -14.49 -37.47 -41.81
C ASP A 118 -12.97 -37.16 -41.73
N GLY A 119 -12.11 -38.12 -42.04
CA GLY A 119 -10.65 -38.00 -41.96
C GLY A 119 -10.05 -38.36 -40.60
N SER A 120 -10.84 -38.71 -39.59
CA SER A 120 -10.32 -39.10 -38.27
C SER A 120 -9.69 -40.50 -38.27
N GLU A 121 -8.51 -40.65 -37.66
CA GLU A 121 -7.92 -41.97 -37.41
C GLU A 121 -8.62 -42.68 -36.23
N TYR A 122 -8.83 -43.99 -36.38
CA TYR A 122 -9.34 -44.85 -35.33
C TYR A 122 -8.73 -46.27 -35.40
N ASN A 123 -8.78 -46.96 -34.28
CA ASN A 123 -8.31 -48.33 -34.11
C ASN A 123 -9.50 -49.30 -34.22
N LEU A 124 -9.52 -50.14 -35.25
CA LEU A 124 -10.54 -51.16 -35.46
C LEU A 124 -10.19 -52.44 -34.69
N LEU A 125 -11.04 -52.80 -33.73
CA LEU A 125 -11.00 -54.08 -33.02
C LEU A 125 -11.94 -55.09 -33.68
N LEU A 126 -11.54 -56.36 -33.65
CA LEU A 126 -12.32 -57.50 -34.14
C LEU A 126 -12.64 -58.45 -32.98
N LEU A 127 -13.92 -58.83 -32.86
CA LEU A 127 -14.43 -59.74 -31.83
C LEU A 127 -15.05 -61.01 -32.45
N ASP A 128 -14.52 -62.19 -32.11
CA ASP A 128 -15.16 -63.49 -32.37
C ASP A 128 -16.00 -63.91 -31.16
N SER A 129 -17.21 -64.42 -31.40
CA SER A 129 -18.08 -64.94 -30.34
C SER A 129 -18.07 -66.47 -30.30
N GLU A 130 -18.44 -67.04 -29.15
CA GLU A 130 -18.91 -68.41 -29.08
C GLU A 130 -20.11 -68.65 -30.04
N GLY A 131 -20.30 -69.91 -30.45
CA GLY A 131 -21.39 -70.30 -31.33
C GLY A 131 -22.70 -70.48 -30.57
N ILE A 132 -23.78 -69.84 -31.04
CA ILE A 132 -25.14 -70.13 -30.55
C ILE A 132 -25.46 -71.61 -30.84
N ASP A 133 -26.18 -72.27 -29.94
CA ASP A 133 -26.44 -73.72 -29.91
C ASP A 133 -25.17 -74.59 -29.83
N ALA A 134 -24.15 -74.14 -29.08
CA ALA A 134 -23.12 -75.06 -28.60
C ALA A 134 -23.77 -76.13 -27.70
N TYR A 135 -23.51 -77.41 -27.97
CA TYR A 135 -24.17 -78.54 -27.29
C TYR A 135 -23.81 -78.66 -25.80
N ASP A 136 -22.78 -77.94 -25.35
CA ASP A 136 -22.24 -77.93 -23.99
C ASP A 136 -22.49 -76.60 -23.26
N GLN A 137 -23.48 -75.81 -23.69
CA GLN A 137 -23.84 -74.51 -23.11
C GLN A 137 -25.35 -74.36 -22.88
N THR A 138 -25.74 -73.46 -21.98
CA THR A 138 -27.15 -73.08 -21.79
C THR A 138 -27.58 -71.99 -22.79
N GLY A 139 -28.88 -71.95 -23.09
CA GLY A 139 -29.48 -70.86 -23.89
C GLY A 139 -29.32 -69.49 -23.24
N THR A 140 -29.38 -69.41 -21.91
CA THR A 140 -29.15 -68.18 -21.15
C THR A 140 -27.73 -67.66 -21.34
N TYR A 141 -26.71 -68.51 -21.13
CA TYR A 141 -25.30 -68.16 -21.35
C TYR A 141 -25.05 -67.66 -22.79
N SER A 142 -25.57 -68.40 -23.77
CA SER A 142 -25.46 -68.05 -25.20
C SER A 142 -26.08 -66.67 -25.49
N THR A 143 -27.23 -66.36 -24.89
CA THR A 143 -27.92 -65.07 -25.05
C THR A 143 -27.16 -63.93 -24.37
N GLN A 144 -26.54 -64.18 -23.21
CA GLN A 144 -25.73 -63.18 -22.49
C GLN A 144 -24.47 -62.81 -23.28
N ILE A 145 -23.72 -63.80 -23.80
CA ILE A 145 -22.55 -63.57 -24.67
C ILE A 145 -22.94 -62.82 -25.95
N PHE A 146 -24.05 -63.19 -26.58
CA PHE A 146 -24.52 -62.52 -27.80
C PHE A 146 -24.99 -61.08 -27.51
N SER A 147 -25.72 -60.85 -26.41
CA SER A 147 -26.16 -59.50 -26.00
C SER A 147 -24.96 -58.59 -25.71
N LEU A 148 -23.92 -59.12 -25.08
CA LEU A 148 -22.67 -58.40 -24.84
C LEU A 148 -21.94 -58.08 -26.16
N ALA A 149 -21.90 -59.00 -27.11
CA ALA A 149 -21.32 -58.77 -28.43
C ALA A 149 -22.04 -57.65 -29.21
N VAL A 150 -23.37 -57.58 -29.15
CA VAL A 150 -24.16 -56.45 -29.68
C VAL A 150 -23.72 -55.15 -28.98
N LEU A 151 -23.79 -55.11 -27.65
CA LEU A 151 -23.50 -53.91 -26.85
C LEU A 151 -22.08 -53.35 -27.01
N LEU A 152 -21.08 -54.21 -27.20
CA LEU A 152 -19.69 -53.81 -27.38
C LEU A 152 -19.34 -53.42 -28.83
N SER A 153 -20.16 -53.78 -29.81
CA SER A 153 -19.87 -53.51 -31.24
C SER A 153 -20.19 -52.07 -31.68
N SER A 154 -19.48 -51.58 -32.70
CA SER A 154 -19.91 -50.50 -33.62
C SER A 154 -20.66 -51.07 -34.83
N MET A 155 -20.27 -52.27 -35.27
CA MET A 155 -20.90 -53.02 -36.34
C MET A 155 -21.06 -54.48 -35.93
N PHE A 156 -22.29 -54.98 -36.04
CA PHE A 156 -22.68 -56.30 -35.60
C PHE A 156 -23.00 -57.19 -36.80
N VAL A 157 -22.17 -58.20 -37.04
CA VAL A 157 -22.31 -59.12 -38.16
C VAL A 157 -22.96 -60.42 -37.68
N TYR A 158 -24.19 -60.67 -38.10
CA TYR A 158 -24.90 -61.93 -37.84
C TYR A 158 -24.68 -62.90 -39.01
N ASN A 159 -23.75 -63.84 -38.84
CA ASN A 159 -23.37 -64.85 -39.82
C ASN A 159 -24.27 -66.09 -39.69
N GLN A 160 -25.09 -66.35 -40.71
CA GLN A 160 -26.04 -67.47 -40.81
C GLN A 160 -25.75 -68.29 -42.08
N MET A 161 -26.14 -69.58 -42.12
CA MET A 161 -26.13 -70.40 -43.34
C MET A 161 -27.53 -70.47 -43.95
N GLY A 162 -27.64 -70.43 -45.28
CA GLY A 162 -28.91 -70.46 -46.02
C GLY A 162 -29.60 -69.09 -46.08
N GLY A 163 -30.89 -69.10 -46.42
CA GLY A 163 -31.76 -67.91 -46.35
C GLY A 163 -32.22 -67.59 -44.93
N ILE A 164 -32.98 -66.49 -44.79
CA ILE A 164 -33.54 -66.05 -43.50
C ILE A 164 -34.75 -66.92 -43.14
N ASP A 165 -34.71 -67.51 -41.93
CA ASP A 165 -35.74 -68.38 -41.38
C ASP A 165 -36.30 -67.84 -40.05
N GLU A 166 -37.53 -68.26 -39.68
CA GLU A 166 -38.18 -67.79 -38.45
C GLU A 166 -37.39 -68.18 -37.19
N ALA A 167 -36.76 -69.36 -37.19
CA ALA A 167 -35.89 -69.81 -36.11
C ALA A 167 -34.62 -68.95 -35.92
N SER A 168 -34.24 -68.09 -36.89
CA SER A 168 -33.19 -67.08 -36.70
C SER A 168 -33.73 -65.71 -36.31
N LEU A 169 -34.94 -65.36 -36.76
CA LEU A 169 -35.67 -64.21 -36.21
C LEU A 169 -35.98 -64.39 -34.71
N ASP A 170 -36.29 -65.59 -34.24
CA ASP A 170 -36.53 -65.89 -32.81
C ASP A 170 -35.26 -65.81 -31.95
N ARG A 171 -34.09 -66.15 -32.52
CA ARG A 171 -32.78 -65.97 -31.83
C ARG A 171 -32.47 -64.49 -31.66
N LEU A 172 -32.67 -63.72 -32.73
CA LEU A 172 -32.53 -62.27 -32.70
C LEU A 172 -33.59 -61.62 -31.79
N SER A 173 -34.81 -62.18 -31.71
CA SER A 173 -35.86 -61.76 -30.78
C SER A 173 -35.39 -61.81 -29.33
N LEU A 174 -34.97 -62.98 -28.84
CA LEU A 174 -34.59 -63.17 -27.43
C LEU A 174 -33.48 -62.20 -27.01
N VAL A 175 -32.53 -61.94 -27.91
CA VAL A 175 -31.51 -60.91 -27.73
C VAL A 175 -32.15 -59.52 -27.73
N THR A 176 -32.94 -59.14 -28.74
CA THR A 176 -33.60 -57.82 -28.76
C THR A 176 -34.52 -57.59 -27.57
N GLN A 177 -35.06 -58.64 -26.93
CA GLN A 177 -35.80 -58.55 -25.67
C GLN A 177 -34.86 -58.23 -24.51
N MET A 178 -33.75 -58.96 -24.34
CA MET A 178 -32.71 -58.58 -23.37
C MET A 178 -32.20 -57.15 -23.62
N THR A 179 -31.96 -56.76 -24.88
CA THR A 179 -31.54 -55.41 -25.29
C THR A 179 -32.66 -54.36 -25.20
N LYS A 180 -33.94 -54.75 -25.07
CA LYS A 180 -35.08 -53.85 -24.80
C LYS A 180 -35.32 -53.62 -23.31
N HIS A 181 -34.98 -54.58 -22.45
CA HIS A 181 -34.96 -54.37 -21.00
C HIS A 181 -33.86 -53.38 -20.57
N ILE A 182 -32.87 -53.14 -21.44
CA ILE A 182 -31.94 -51.99 -21.39
C ILE A 182 -32.72 -50.70 -21.70
N ARG A 183 -33.58 -50.28 -20.77
CA ARG A 183 -34.25 -48.99 -20.87
C ARG A 183 -33.20 -47.90 -20.80
N VAL A 184 -33.10 -47.08 -21.85
CA VAL A 184 -32.51 -45.74 -21.75
C VAL A 184 -33.42 -44.93 -20.82
N LYS A 185 -33.14 -44.99 -19.51
CA LYS A 185 -33.70 -44.07 -18.51
C LYS A 185 -33.00 -42.72 -18.65
N ALA A 186 -33.34 -42.02 -19.73
CA ALA A 186 -33.35 -40.55 -19.68
C ALA A 186 -34.35 -40.08 -18.62
N SER A 187 -34.29 -38.80 -18.26
CA SER A 187 -35.20 -38.20 -17.26
C SER A 187 -36.68 -38.35 -17.65
N GLU A 188 -37.59 -38.10 -16.71
CA GLU A 188 -39.03 -38.29 -16.87
C GLU A 188 -39.64 -37.34 -17.93
N GLY A 189 -39.56 -37.74 -19.20
CA GLY A 189 -40.03 -36.95 -20.33
C GLY A 189 -39.88 -37.69 -21.67
N THR A 190 -40.92 -38.43 -22.05
CA THR A 190 -41.25 -38.82 -23.44
C THR A 190 -40.07 -39.26 -24.33
N SER A 191 -39.29 -40.25 -23.91
CA SER A 191 -38.11 -40.71 -24.67
C SER A 191 -38.47 -41.17 -26.08
N SER A 192 -37.84 -40.55 -27.07
CA SER A 192 -38.18 -40.75 -28.47
C SER A 192 -37.51 -42.01 -29.03
N ARG A 193 -38.10 -42.62 -30.08
CA ARG A 193 -37.46 -43.74 -30.80
C ARG A 193 -36.09 -43.37 -31.41
N SER A 194 -35.76 -42.09 -31.50
CA SER A 194 -34.50 -41.58 -32.08
C SER A 194 -33.29 -41.75 -31.16
N GLU A 195 -33.49 -41.79 -29.83
CA GLU A 195 -32.39 -41.88 -28.87
C GLU A 195 -31.72 -43.26 -28.87
N LEU A 196 -32.51 -44.34 -29.02
CA LEU A 196 -31.98 -45.71 -29.03
C LEU A 196 -30.96 -45.93 -30.16
N GLY A 197 -31.22 -45.34 -31.33
CA GLY A 197 -30.37 -45.44 -32.52
C GLY A 197 -28.96 -44.87 -32.36
N GLN A 198 -28.71 -44.02 -31.36
CA GLN A 198 -27.36 -43.51 -31.06
C GLN A 198 -26.44 -44.56 -30.40
N PHE A 199 -27.02 -45.62 -29.83
CA PHE A 199 -26.28 -46.69 -29.15
C PHE A 199 -26.27 -48.01 -29.94
N SER A 200 -27.07 -48.07 -31.01
CA SER A 200 -27.19 -49.22 -31.91
C SER A 200 -25.95 -49.39 -32.80
N PRO A 201 -25.39 -50.61 -32.92
CA PRO A 201 -24.40 -50.90 -33.95
C PRO A 201 -25.06 -51.01 -35.33
N ILE A 202 -24.28 -50.78 -36.39
CA ILE A 202 -24.69 -51.11 -37.77
C ILE A 202 -24.87 -52.62 -37.87
N PHE A 203 -26.07 -53.08 -38.20
CA PHE A 203 -26.37 -54.51 -38.30
C PHE A 203 -26.10 -55.04 -39.70
N VAL A 204 -25.42 -56.18 -39.81
CA VAL A 204 -25.11 -56.83 -41.09
C VAL A 204 -25.50 -58.30 -41.04
N TRP A 205 -26.55 -58.70 -41.78
CA TRP A 205 -26.90 -60.11 -41.92
C TRP A 205 -26.06 -60.75 -43.02
N LEU A 206 -25.10 -61.59 -42.64
CA LEU A 206 -24.20 -62.29 -43.56
C LEU A 206 -24.72 -63.70 -43.83
N LEU A 207 -25.37 -63.89 -44.97
CA LEU A 207 -25.95 -65.16 -45.41
C LEU A 207 -24.90 -65.97 -46.17
N ARG A 208 -24.51 -67.12 -45.60
CA ARG A 208 -23.49 -68.04 -46.08
C ARG A 208 -24.11 -69.22 -46.81
N ASP A 209 -23.40 -69.76 -47.79
CA ASP A 209 -23.87 -70.84 -48.67
C ASP A 209 -25.27 -70.52 -49.26
N PHE A 210 -25.50 -69.25 -49.60
CA PHE A 210 -26.77 -68.76 -50.14
C PHE A 210 -26.99 -69.29 -51.56
N TYR A 211 -28.23 -69.71 -51.84
CA TYR A 211 -28.58 -70.49 -53.04
C TYR A 211 -29.93 -70.08 -53.68
N LEU A 212 -30.60 -69.05 -53.16
CA LEU A 212 -31.86 -68.55 -53.71
C LEU A 212 -31.57 -67.46 -54.76
N ASP A 213 -32.29 -67.50 -55.88
CA ASP A 213 -32.30 -66.37 -56.81
C ASP A 213 -33.10 -65.21 -56.23
N LEU A 214 -32.52 -64.01 -56.25
CA LEU A 214 -33.11 -62.80 -55.68
C LEU A 214 -34.02 -62.10 -56.70
N GLU A 215 -35.16 -62.73 -57.00
CA GLU A 215 -36.19 -62.20 -57.90
C GLU A 215 -37.59 -62.20 -57.24
N GLU A 216 -38.30 -61.07 -57.31
CA GLU A 216 -39.66 -60.86 -56.80
C GLU A 216 -40.46 -60.09 -57.88
N ASP A 217 -41.67 -60.52 -58.23
CA ASP A 217 -42.51 -59.94 -59.30
C ASP A 217 -41.77 -59.65 -60.63
N ASN A 218 -40.94 -60.60 -61.08
CA ASN A 218 -40.05 -60.50 -62.25
C ASN A 218 -39.04 -59.32 -62.19
N ARG A 219 -38.68 -58.86 -60.98
CA ARG A 219 -37.66 -57.84 -60.73
C ARG A 219 -36.55 -58.41 -59.85
N LYS A 220 -35.31 -58.08 -60.18
CA LYS A 220 -34.16 -58.41 -59.33
C LYS A 220 -34.16 -57.54 -58.08
N ILE A 221 -34.22 -58.15 -56.90
CA ILE A 221 -34.15 -57.47 -55.61
C ILE A 221 -32.71 -57.53 -55.07
N THR A 222 -32.29 -56.55 -54.27
CA THR A 222 -30.98 -56.63 -53.62
C THR A 222 -31.04 -57.53 -52.36
N PRO A 223 -29.91 -58.03 -51.85
CA PRO A 223 -29.87 -58.69 -50.54
C PRO A 223 -30.44 -57.83 -49.40
N ARG A 224 -30.27 -56.50 -49.48
CA ARG A 224 -30.86 -55.54 -48.53
C ARG A 224 -32.40 -55.51 -48.62
N ASP A 225 -32.94 -55.52 -49.84
CA ASP A 225 -34.40 -55.58 -50.05
C ASP A 225 -34.96 -56.90 -49.50
N TYR A 226 -34.28 -58.03 -49.76
CA TYR A 226 -34.64 -59.33 -49.20
C TYR A 226 -34.67 -59.32 -47.67
N LEU A 227 -33.70 -58.67 -47.01
CA LEU A 227 -33.73 -58.46 -45.56
C LEU A 227 -34.93 -57.60 -45.12
N GLU A 228 -35.22 -56.49 -45.80
CA GLU A 228 -36.40 -55.68 -45.46
C GLU A 228 -37.70 -56.43 -45.65
N ILE A 229 -37.83 -57.23 -46.72
CA ILE A 229 -38.99 -58.08 -47.01
C ILE A 229 -39.14 -59.15 -45.92
N ALA A 230 -38.07 -59.87 -45.56
CA ALA A 230 -38.09 -60.85 -44.47
C ALA A 230 -38.50 -60.24 -43.12
N LEU A 231 -38.09 -58.98 -42.88
CA LEU A 231 -38.52 -58.22 -41.71
C LEU A 231 -39.91 -57.59 -41.84
N ARG A 232 -40.54 -57.46 -43.03
CA ARG A 232 -41.85 -56.78 -43.15
C ARG A 232 -42.90 -57.47 -42.26
N PRO A 233 -43.80 -56.69 -41.63
CA PRO A 233 -44.96 -57.26 -40.97
C PRO A 233 -45.85 -57.93 -42.03
N VAL A 234 -46.26 -59.18 -41.80
CA VAL A 234 -47.08 -59.94 -42.75
C VAL A 234 -48.52 -59.44 -42.72
N GLN A 235 -48.78 -58.32 -43.40
CA GLN A 235 -50.13 -57.89 -43.72
C GLN A 235 -50.78 -58.92 -44.65
N GLY A 236 -51.90 -59.50 -44.22
CA GLY A 236 -52.64 -60.50 -44.98
C GLY A 236 -53.43 -59.87 -46.13
N GLY A 237 -52.75 -59.52 -47.22
CA GLY A 237 -53.39 -59.09 -48.47
C GLY A 237 -54.10 -60.24 -49.17
N GLY A 238 -55.31 -60.59 -48.71
CA GLY A 238 -56.13 -61.64 -49.30
C GLY A 238 -57.36 -61.95 -48.45
N GLY A 239 -58.53 -61.43 -48.84
CA GLY A 239 -59.76 -61.52 -48.06
C GLY A 239 -60.23 -62.96 -47.77
N ASP A 240 -59.96 -63.89 -48.69
CA ASP A 240 -60.47 -65.27 -48.63
C ASP A 240 -59.74 -66.19 -47.62
N ILE A 241 -58.64 -65.71 -47.01
CA ILE A 241 -57.86 -66.47 -46.02
C ILE A 241 -58.27 -66.09 -44.58
N ALA A 242 -58.73 -64.85 -44.36
CA ALA A 242 -59.16 -64.38 -43.04
C ALA A 242 -60.31 -65.25 -42.47
N ALA A 243 -61.33 -65.50 -43.29
CA ALA A 243 -62.53 -66.26 -42.92
C ALA A 243 -62.32 -67.76 -42.61
N LYS A 244 -61.10 -68.31 -42.78
CA LYS A 244 -60.80 -69.74 -42.53
C LYS A 244 -59.93 -69.99 -41.31
N ASN A 245 -59.17 -69.01 -40.84
CA ASN A 245 -58.20 -69.19 -39.74
C ASN A 245 -58.62 -68.52 -38.42
N GLU A 246 -59.79 -67.90 -38.39
CA GLU A 246 -60.31 -67.10 -37.26
C GLU A 246 -60.56 -67.91 -35.97
N HIS A 247 -60.62 -69.24 -36.06
CA HIS A 247 -60.87 -70.14 -34.92
C HIS A 247 -59.60 -70.64 -34.20
N ASN A 248 -58.38 -70.27 -34.62
CA ASN A 248 -57.15 -70.65 -33.93
C ASN A 248 -56.47 -69.47 -33.22
N TRP A 249 -56.83 -69.27 -31.94
CA TRP A 249 -56.25 -68.24 -31.06
C TRP A 249 -54.73 -68.37 -30.88
N GLU A 250 -54.20 -69.59 -30.88
CA GLU A 250 -52.77 -69.89 -30.71
C GLU A 250 -51.97 -69.47 -31.96
N SER A 251 -52.54 -69.68 -33.15
CA SER A 251 -51.98 -69.16 -34.41
C SER A 251 -52.02 -67.63 -34.46
N MET A 252 -53.10 -67.01 -33.95
CA MET A 252 -53.19 -65.54 -33.86
C MET A 252 -52.14 -64.96 -32.88
N LEU A 253 -51.95 -65.60 -31.72
CA LEU A 253 -50.93 -65.20 -30.74
C LEU A 253 -49.51 -65.32 -31.31
N THR A 254 -49.21 -66.45 -31.95
CA THR A 254 -47.91 -66.69 -32.60
C THR A 254 -47.63 -65.63 -33.67
N ARG A 255 -48.61 -65.30 -34.52
CA ARG A 255 -48.47 -64.23 -35.53
C ARG A 255 -48.26 -62.86 -34.90
N ALA A 256 -49.03 -62.50 -33.85
CA ALA A 256 -48.84 -61.24 -33.13
C ALA A 256 -47.44 -61.13 -32.50
N MET A 257 -46.93 -62.22 -31.93
CA MET A 257 -45.56 -62.31 -31.39
C MET A 257 -44.51 -62.14 -32.50
N VAL A 258 -44.60 -62.87 -33.61
CA VAL A 258 -43.65 -62.75 -34.74
C VAL A 258 -43.64 -61.34 -35.35
N LEU A 259 -44.78 -60.64 -35.39
CA LEU A 259 -44.82 -59.23 -35.78
C LEU A 259 -44.04 -58.34 -34.79
N GLN A 260 -44.27 -58.52 -33.49
CA GLN A 260 -43.55 -57.80 -32.42
C GLN A 260 -42.03 -58.07 -32.48
N ILE A 261 -41.61 -59.27 -32.87
CA ILE A 261 -40.20 -59.64 -33.07
C ILE A 261 -39.56 -58.82 -34.18
N ARG A 262 -40.17 -58.79 -35.37
CA ARG A 262 -39.60 -58.09 -36.54
C ARG A 262 -39.48 -56.58 -36.28
N ASP A 263 -40.47 -55.99 -35.62
CA ASP A 263 -40.40 -54.57 -35.19
C ASP A 263 -39.42 -54.33 -34.04
N SER A 264 -39.10 -55.34 -33.23
CA SER A 264 -38.01 -55.26 -32.24
C SER A 264 -36.65 -55.16 -32.92
N ILE A 265 -36.40 -55.97 -33.94
CA ILE A 265 -35.17 -55.95 -34.74
C ILE A 265 -35.05 -54.60 -35.47
N ARG A 266 -36.13 -54.10 -36.10
CA ARG A 266 -36.13 -52.77 -36.75
C ARG A 266 -35.84 -51.62 -35.80
N ALA A 267 -36.39 -51.65 -34.59
CA ALA A 267 -36.20 -50.59 -33.61
C ALA A 267 -34.80 -50.61 -32.97
N LEU A 268 -34.20 -51.80 -32.81
CA LEU A 268 -32.84 -51.93 -32.29
C LEU A 268 -31.76 -51.65 -33.35
N PHE A 269 -32.02 -51.93 -34.62
CA PHE A 269 -31.05 -51.76 -35.71
C PHE A 269 -31.64 -50.87 -36.83
N PRO A 270 -31.55 -49.53 -36.70
CA PRO A 270 -32.01 -48.61 -37.73
C PRO A 270 -31.16 -48.73 -39.00
N ASP A 271 -29.84 -48.65 -38.86
CA ASP A 271 -28.88 -48.95 -39.91
C ASP A 271 -28.66 -50.47 -40.00
N ARG A 272 -29.16 -51.07 -41.08
CA ARG A 272 -29.07 -52.50 -41.34
C ARG A 272 -28.86 -52.82 -42.82
N GLU A 273 -28.01 -53.81 -43.07
CA GLU A 273 -27.61 -54.29 -44.40
C GLU A 273 -27.55 -55.81 -44.45
N CYS A 274 -27.49 -56.38 -45.65
CA CYS A 274 -27.36 -57.83 -45.86
C CYS A 274 -26.37 -58.14 -46.98
N PHE A 275 -25.59 -59.21 -46.80
CA PHE A 275 -24.64 -59.72 -47.78
C PHE A 275 -24.85 -61.22 -47.97
N THR A 276 -24.96 -61.66 -49.22
CA THR A 276 -25.07 -63.06 -49.61
C THR A 276 -23.73 -63.57 -50.14
N LEU A 277 -23.25 -64.68 -49.58
CA LEU A 277 -22.05 -65.40 -50.02
C LEU A 277 -22.44 -66.81 -50.44
N VAL A 278 -22.11 -67.19 -51.68
CA VAL A 278 -22.29 -68.56 -52.17
C VAL A 278 -21.36 -69.55 -51.43
N ARG A 279 -21.62 -70.86 -51.57
CA ARG A 279 -20.76 -71.90 -50.96
C ARG A 279 -19.32 -71.78 -51.48
N PRO A 280 -18.27 -71.64 -50.62
CA PRO A 280 -16.91 -71.27 -51.06
C PRO A 280 -16.25 -72.27 -52.01
N LEU A 281 -16.47 -73.56 -51.74
CA LEU A 281 -15.89 -74.71 -52.43
C LEU A 281 -16.92 -75.85 -52.48
N THR A 282 -16.93 -76.60 -53.58
CA THR A 282 -17.89 -77.71 -53.78
C THR A 282 -17.47 -78.99 -53.05
N ASN A 283 -16.17 -79.22 -52.82
CA ASN A 283 -15.64 -80.43 -52.20
C ASN A 283 -15.59 -80.33 -50.66
N GLU A 284 -16.23 -81.27 -49.97
CA GLU A 284 -16.27 -81.36 -48.51
C GLU A 284 -14.87 -81.49 -47.87
N LYS A 285 -13.94 -82.23 -48.50
CA LYS A 285 -12.57 -82.44 -47.97
C LYS A 285 -11.71 -81.17 -48.00
N ASP A 286 -12.07 -80.23 -48.86
CA ASP A 286 -11.38 -78.95 -49.01
C ASP A 286 -12.08 -77.87 -48.19
N LEU A 287 -13.41 -77.92 -48.08
CA LEU A 287 -14.18 -77.11 -47.14
C LEU A 287 -13.82 -77.40 -45.66
N GLN A 288 -13.42 -78.62 -45.33
CA GLN A 288 -12.85 -78.99 -44.02
C GLN A 288 -11.45 -78.39 -43.73
N ARG A 289 -10.79 -77.82 -44.74
CA ARG A 289 -9.45 -77.23 -44.71
C ARG A 289 -9.44 -75.81 -45.30
N LEU A 290 -10.58 -75.12 -45.24
CA LEU A 290 -10.79 -73.80 -45.85
C LEU A 290 -9.83 -72.72 -45.31
N ASP A 291 -9.30 -72.93 -44.10
CA ASP A 291 -8.22 -72.16 -43.47
C ASP A 291 -6.85 -72.31 -44.14
N GLN A 292 -6.62 -73.39 -44.87
CA GLN A 292 -5.35 -73.69 -45.56
C GLN A 292 -5.38 -73.36 -47.05
N ILE A 293 -6.54 -72.97 -47.59
CA ILE A 293 -6.75 -72.76 -49.03
C ILE A 293 -6.67 -71.25 -49.34
N PRO A 294 -5.77 -70.81 -50.24
CA PRO A 294 -5.68 -69.41 -50.64
C PRO A 294 -6.97 -68.88 -51.28
N LEU A 295 -7.30 -67.60 -51.04
CA LEU A 295 -8.50 -66.94 -51.60
C LEU A 295 -8.64 -67.08 -53.12
N LYS A 296 -7.52 -67.11 -53.85
CA LYS A 296 -7.46 -67.28 -55.31
C LYS A 296 -7.98 -68.64 -55.82
N ASP A 297 -8.04 -69.64 -54.95
CA ASP A 297 -8.45 -71.01 -55.27
C ASP A 297 -9.90 -71.29 -54.82
N LEU A 298 -10.59 -70.29 -54.27
CA LEU A 298 -12.03 -70.32 -53.96
C LEU A 298 -12.85 -69.89 -55.19
N ARG A 299 -14.17 -70.16 -55.16
CA ARG A 299 -15.08 -69.65 -56.22
C ARG A 299 -15.01 -68.13 -56.34
N GLY A 300 -14.85 -67.63 -57.57
CA GLY A 300 -14.76 -66.18 -57.84
C GLY A 300 -15.95 -65.37 -57.34
N GLU A 301 -17.16 -65.95 -57.38
CA GLU A 301 -18.38 -65.37 -56.81
C GLU A 301 -18.29 -65.18 -55.30
N PHE A 302 -17.72 -66.16 -54.59
CA PHE A 302 -17.48 -66.08 -53.14
C PHE A 302 -16.41 -65.03 -52.82
N ALA A 303 -15.31 -65.02 -53.58
CA ALA A 303 -14.24 -64.04 -53.41
C ALA A 303 -14.72 -62.60 -53.66
N ALA A 304 -15.55 -62.38 -54.69
CA ALA A 304 -16.13 -61.07 -55.00
C ALA A 304 -17.14 -60.60 -53.93
N GLY A 305 -18.03 -61.48 -53.46
CA GLY A 305 -18.94 -61.16 -52.36
C GLY A 305 -18.22 -60.89 -51.05
N LEU A 306 -17.15 -61.64 -50.77
CA LEU A 306 -16.31 -61.45 -49.59
C LEU A 306 -15.55 -60.12 -49.65
N ASP A 307 -14.96 -59.76 -50.79
CA ASP A 307 -14.31 -58.47 -51.01
C ASP A 307 -15.29 -57.29 -50.85
N ALA A 308 -16.49 -57.40 -51.41
CA ALA A 308 -17.55 -56.38 -51.24
C ALA A 308 -17.95 -56.21 -49.76
N PHE A 309 -18.14 -57.31 -49.02
CA PHE A 309 -18.37 -57.28 -47.57
C PHE A 309 -17.18 -56.67 -46.81
N THR A 310 -15.96 -57.07 -47.13
CA THR A 310 -14.74 -56.57 -46.47
C THR A 310 -14.55 -55.06 -46.68
N LYS A 311 -14.80 -54.55 -47.89
CA LYS A 311 -14.80 -53.11 -48.19
C LYS A 311 -15.86 -52.37 -47.40
N PHE A 312 -17.11 -52.85 -47.43
CA PHE A 312 -18.20 -52.29 -46.64
C PHE A 312 -17.86 -52.19 -45.14
N VAL A 313 -17.29 -53.24 -44.56
CA VAL A 313 -16.90 -53.25 -43.14
C VAL A 313 -15.89 -52.13 -42.85
N PHE A 314 -14.88 -51.92 -43.68
CA PHE A 314 -13.86 -50.87 -43.45
C PHE A 314 -14.36 -49.45 -43.76
N GLU A 315 -15.22 -49.28 -44.77
CA GLU A 315 -15.77 -47.98 -45.19
C GLU A 315 -16.90 -47.47 -44.28
N LYS A 316 -17.69 -48.39 -43.70
CA LYS A 316 -18.88 -48.04 -42.90
C LYS A 316 -18.70 -48.19 -41.39
N THR A 317 -17.71 -48.95 -40.91
CA THR A 317 -17.43 -48.97 -39.46
C THR A 317 -16.97 -47.59 -39.00
N ARG A 318 -17.52 -47.14 -37.88
CA ARG A 318 -17.18 -45.87 -37.21
C ARG A 318 -16.57 -46.15 -35.83
N PRO A 319 -15.83 -45.18 -35.26
CA PRO A 319 -15.55 -45.16 -33.84
C PRO A 319 -16.83 -45.37 -33.03
N LYS A 320 -16.79 -46.24 -32.03
CA LYS A 320 -17.91 -46.48 -31.13
C LYS A 320 -18.13 -45.23 -30.29
N GLN A 321 -19.37 -44.76 -30.24
CA GLN A 321 -19.76 -43.60 -29.47
C GLN A 321 -20.81 -43.99 -28.43
N LEU A 322 -20.90 -43.22 -27.35
CA LEU A 322 -22.01 -43.27 -26.40
C LEU A 322 -22.46 -41.83 -26.13
N GLY A 323 -23.64 -41.48 -26.66
CA GLY A 323 -24.02 -40.07 -26.80
C GLY A 323 -22.94 -39.32 -27.60
N GLY A 324 -22.50 -38.17 -27.09
CA GLY A 324 -21.42 -37.37 -27.70
C GLY A 324 -19.98 -37.84 -27.43
N THR A 325 -19.77 -38.97 -26.73
CA THR A 325 -18.41 -39.38 -26.31
C THR A 325 -17.88 -40.54 -27.15
N VAL A 326 -16.68 -40.38 -27.72
CA VAL A 326 -15.98 -41.44 -28.45
C VAL A 326 -15.29 -42.41 -27.47
N MET A 327 -15.45 -43.71 -27.68
CA MET A 327 -14.82 -44.73 -26.84
C MET A 327 -13.33 -44.92 -27.18
N THR A 328 -12.52 -45.03 -26.13
CA THR A 328 -11.13 -45.47 -26.15
C THR A 328 -11.03 -46.87 -25.52
N GLY A 329 -9.86 -47.50 -25.55
CA GLY A 329 -9.63 -48.82 -24.97
C GLY A 329 -9.90 -48.92 -23.46
N PRO A 330 -9.41 -47.99 -22.61
CA PRO A 330 -9.78 -47.92 -21.20
C PRO A 330 -11.30 -47.85 -20.97
N VAL A 331 -12.00 -47.01 -21.74
CA VAL A 331 -13.46 -46.84 -21.64
C VAL A 331 -14.20 -48.12 -22.05
N LEU A 332 -13.76 -48.78 -23.14
CA LEU A 332 -14.34 -50.04 -23.59
C LEU A 332 -14.15 -51.16 -22.56
N ALA A 333 -12.98 -51.22 -21.90
CA ALA A 333 -12.72 -52.17 -20.82
C ALA A 333 -13.61 -51.91 -19.60
N ALA A 334 -13.71 -50.66 -19.15
CA ALA A 334 -14.54 -50.28 -18.01
C ALA A 334 -16.05 -50.54 -18.25
N ILE A 335 -16.56 -50.23 -19.45
CA ILE A 335 -17.93 -50.55 -19.85
C ILE A 335 -18.16 -52.07 -19.92
N THR A 336 -17.21 -52.82 -20.48
CA THR A 336 -17.30 -54.30 -20.53
C THR A 336 -17.40 -54.86 -19.13
N GLN A 337 -16.52 -54.45 -18.21
CA GLN A 337 -16.55 -54.87 -16.81
C GLN A 337 -17.89 -54.53 -16.14
N SER A 338 -18.40 -53.31 -16.33
CA SER A 338 -19.70 -52.91 -15.76
C SER A 338 -20.88 -53.76 -16.29
N TYR A 339 -20.86 -54.16 -17.57
CA TYR A 339 -21.83 -55.12 -18.10
C TYR A 339 -21.67 -56.52 -17.51
N LEU A 340 -20.44 -57.00 -17.29
CA LEU A 340 -20.21 -58.29 -16.63
C LEU A 340 -20.71 -58.27 -15.18
N ASP A 341 -20.50 -57.18 -14.45
CA ASP A 341 -20.96 -57.05 -13.06
C ASP A 341 -22.49 -57.00 -12.96
N ALA A 342 -23.18 -56.36 -13.91
CA ALA A 342 -24.64 -56.43 -14.01
C ALA A 342 -25.11 -57.88 -14.26
N LEU A 343 -24.54 -58.56 -15.27
CA LEU A 343 -24.86 -59.94 -15.62
C LEU A 343 -24.60 -60.93 -14.46
N ASN A 344 -23.47 -60.78 -13.77
CA ASN A 344 -23.06 -61.60 -12.62
C ASN A 344 -23.94 -61.43 -11.38
N ASN A 345 -24.66 -60.31 -11.28
CA ASN A 345 -25.61 -60.01 -10.22
C ASN A 345 -27.07 -60.29 -10.63
N GLY A 346 -27.30 -60.89 -11.80
CA GLY A 346 -28.65 -61.20 -12.32
C GLY A 346 -29.43 -59.96 -12.80
N ALA A 347 -28.79 -58.80 -12.87
CA ALA A 347 -29.39 -57.57 -13.38
C ALA A 347 -29.27 -57.49 -14.91
N VAL A 348 -30.22 -56.81 -15.56
CA VAL A 348 -30.12 -56.51 -17.00
C VAL A 348 -29.07 -55.41 -17.21
N PRO A 349 -28.01 -55.64 -18.00
CA PRO A 349 -26.93 -54.67 -18.21
C PRO A 349 -27.44 -53.42 -18.94
N THR A 350 -27.73 -52.35 -18.20
CA THR A 350 -28.33 -51.14 -18.75
C THR A 350 -27.25 -50.14 -19.19
N ILE A 351 -27.29 -49.70 -20.45
CA ILE A 351 -26.32 -48.79 -21.08
C ILE A 351 -26.12 -47.52 -20.23
N THR A 352 -27.21 -46.88 -19.82
CA THR A 352 -27.16 -45.61 -19.06
C THR A 352 -26.46 -45.75 -17.71
N SER A 353 -26.75 -46.80 -16.94
CA SER A 353 -26.13 -47.01 -15.62
C SER A 353 -24.69 -47.49 -15.72
N ALA A 354 -24.37 -48.31 -16.73
CA ALA A 354 -22.99 -48.71 -17.00
C ALA A 354 -22.15 -47.50 -17.39
N TRP A 355 -22.67 -46.62 -18.25
CA TRP A 355 -22.01 -45.38 -18.60
C TRP A 355 -21.81 -44.44 -17.40
N GLN A 356 -22.85 -44.19 -16.61
CA GLN A 356 -22.76 -43.30 -15.44
C GLN A 356 -21.70 -43.75 -14.44
N ASN A 357 -21.61 -45.06 -14.18
CA ASN A 357 -20.58 -45.65 -13.31
C ASN A 357 -19.16 -45.48 -13.90
N VAL A 358 -18.99 -45.68 -15.21
CA VAL A 358 -17.70 -45.47 -15.90
C VAL A 358 -17.32 -43.98 -15.95
N GLU A 359 -18.27 -43.08 -16.20
CA GLU A 359 -18.05 -41.63 -16.20
C GLU A 359 -17.62 -41.15 -14.80
N GLU A 360 -18.31 -41.58 -13.73
CA GLU A 360 -17.93 -41.24 -12.34
C GLU A 360 -16.57 -41.85 -11.95
N THR A 361 -16.29 -43.11 -12.32
CA THR A 361 -15.04 -43.81 -12.00
C THR A 361 -13.83 -43.21 -12.71
N GLU A 362 -13.89 -42.99 -14.03
CA GLU A 362 -12.76 -42.42 -14.78
C GLU A 362 -12.61 -40.91 -14.55
N CYS A 363 -13.69 -40.15 -14.30
CA CYS A 363 -13.56 -38.74 -13.87
C CYS A 363 -12.93 -38.62 -12.48
N ARG A 364 -13.25 -39.52 -11.54
CA ARG A 364 -12.57 -39.62 -10.25
C ARG A 364 -11.08 -39.92 -10.43
N ARG A 365 -10.74 -40.91 -11.25
CA ARG A 365 -9.35 -41.28 -11.56
C ARG A 365 -8.58 -40.14 -12.24
N ALA A 366 -9.24 -39.38 -13.11
CA ALA A 366 -8.69 -38.19 -13.73
C ALA A 366 -8.47 -37.05 -12.71
N TYR A 367 -9.39 -36.87 -11.74
CA TYR A 367 -9.21 -35.96 -10.61
C TYR A 367 -7.99 -36.36 -9.76
N ASP A 368 -7.88 -37.64 -9.38
CA ASP A 368 -6.75 -38.15 -8.58
C ASP A 368 -5.42 -37.94 -9.35
N SER A 369 -5.39 -38.26 -10.65
CA SER A 369 -4.25 -38.00 -11.55
C SER A 369 -3.91 -36.52 -11.68
N GLY A 370 -4.92 -35.63 -11.70
CA GLY A 370 -4.74 -34.18 -11.73
C GLY A 370 -4.16 -33.63 -10.44
N ILE A 371 -4.57 -34.18 -9.29
CA ILE A 371 -3.99 -33.87 -7.98
C ILE A 371 -2.52 -34.30 -7.89
N GLU A 372 -2.18 -35.50 -8.38
CA GLU A 372 -0.78 -35.97 -8.45
C GLU A 372 0.06 -35.08 -9.38
N ALA A 373 -0.48 -34.75 -10.57
CA ALA A 373 0.18 -33.86 -11.52
C ALA A 373 0.42 -32.45 -10.95
N TYR A 374 -0.52 -31.91 -10.17
CA TYR A 374 -0.30 -30.64 -9.44
C TYR A 374 0.83 -30.77 -8.42
N LEU A 375 0.80 -31.81 -7.57
CA LEU A 375 1.78 -32.00 -6.51
C LEU A 375 3.20 -32.25 -7.05
N ALA A 376 3.33 -32.87 -8.22
CA ALA A 376 4.61 -33.06 -8.91
C ALA A 376 5.08 -31.82 -9.69
N ALA A 377 4.17 -30.90 -10.04
CA ALA A 377 4.47 -29.71 -10.82
C ALA A 377 4.64 -28.42 -9.99
N PHE A 378 4.13 -28.37 -8.76
CA PHE A 378 4.18 -27.19 -7.91
C PHE A 378 5.47 -27.15 -7.08
N ASP A 379 6.47 -26.40 -7.57
CA ASP A 379 7.76 -26.24 -6.89
C ASP A 379 7.64 -25.42 -5.59
N GLN A 380 7.68 -26.13 -4.46
CA GLN A 380 7.63 -25.56 -3.11
C GLN A 380 8.98 -25.02 -2.59
N SER A 381 10.06 -25.09 -3.39
CA SER A 381 11.41 -24.63 -2.99
C SER A 381 11.67 -23.15 -3.31
N LYS A 382 10.81 -22.53 -4.12
CA LYS A 382 10.92 -21.11 -4.51
C LYS A 382 10.75 -20.16 -3.31
N ALA A 383 11.30 -18.95 -3.46
CA ALA A 383 11.13 -17.90 -2.46
C ALA A 383 9.64 -17.58 -2.24
N PRO A 384 9.22 -17.28 -0.99
CA PRO A 384 7.81 -17.07 -0.63
C PRO A 384 7.28 -15.68 -1.04
N GLU A 385 7.43 -15.34 -2.33
CA GLU A 385 7.00 -14.08 -2.92
C GLU A 385 5.70 -14.25 -3.72
N GLU A 386 4.79 -13.28 -3.64
CA GLU A 386 3.44 -13.46 -4.18
C GLU A 386 3.39 -13.65 -5.70
N GLY A 387 4.28 -13.00 -6.47
CA GLY A 387 4.37 -13.18 -7.92
C GLY A 387 4.81 -14.61 -8.27
N ALA A 388 6.01 -14.99 -7.84
CA ALA A 388 6.60 -16.29 -8.14
C ALA A 388 5.73 -17.48 -7.67
N LEU A 389 5.12 -17.40 -6.49
CA LEU A 389 4.21 -18.45 -6.01
C LEU A 389 2.92 -18.54 -6.83
N ARG A 390 2.41 -17.41 -7.35
CA ARG A 390 1.22 -17.38 -8.20
C ARG A 390 1.50 -17.95 -9.58
N GLU A 391 2.61 -17.57 -10.20
CA GLU A 391 3.04 -18.10 -11.49
C GLU A 391 3.24 -19.62 -11.43
N GLU A 392 3.89 -20.14 -10.39
CA GLU A 392 4.08 -21.58 -10.20
C GLU A 392 2.77 -22.32 -9.93
N HIS A 393 1.84 -21.70 -9.20
CA HIS A 393 0.50 -22.24 -9.00
C HIS A 393 -0.29 -22.32 -10.32
N GLU A 394 -0.29 -21.25 -11.13
CA GLU A 394 -0.99 -21.21 -12.42
C GLU A 394 -0.38 -22.21 -13.42
N GLU A 395 0.95 -22.38 -13.41
CA GLU A 395 1.66 -23.41 -14.17
C GLU A 395 1.28 -24.84 -13.74
N ALA A 396 1.28 -25.12 -12.43
CA ALA A 396 0.90 -26.42 -11.88
C ALA A 396 -0.60 -26.73 -12.08
N VAL A 397 -1.49 -25.74 -11.95
CA VAL A 397 -2.92 -25.86 -12.27
C VAL A 397 -3.11 -26.17 -13.74
N ARG A 398 -2.39 -25.51 -14.67
CA ARG A 398 -2.52 -25.78 -16.11
C ARG A 398 -2.11 -27.22 -16.45
N LYS A 399 -1.03 -27.73 -15.84
CA LYS A 399 -0.60 -29.14 -15.97
C LYS A 399 -1.62 -30.12 -15.39
N ALA A 400 -2.17 -29.82 -14.21
CA ALA A 400 -3.21 -30.62 -13.57
C ALA A 400 -4.50 -30.69 -14.40
N LEU A 401 -4.95 -29.55 -14.95
CA LEU A 401 -6.12 -29.47 -15.82
C LEU A 401 -5.90 -30.13 -17.19
N ALA A 402 -4.68 -30.08 -17.74
CA ALA A 402 -4.34 -30.83 -18.95
C ALA A 402 -4.40 -32.35 -18.71
N MET A 403 -3.84 -32.82 -17.60
CA MET A 403 -3.91 -34.24 -17.19
C MET A 403 -5.34 -34.70 -16.87
N PHE A 404 -6.13 -33.85 -16.22
CA PHE A 404 -7.56 -34.11 -16.00
C PHE A 404 -8.29 -34.22 -17.33
N ASN A 405 -8.19 -33.22 -18.22
CA ASN A 405 -8.93 -33.20 -19.49
C ASN A 405 -8.49 -34.28 -20.49
N ALA A 406 -7.27 -34.81 -20.37
CA ALA A 406 -6.79 -35.94 -21.18
C ALA A 406 -7.30 -37.31 -20.70
N ASN A 407 -7.66 -37.44 -19.42
CA ASN A 407 -8.13 -38.70 -18.81
C ASN A 407 -9.65 -38.72 -18.52
N ALA A 408 -10.28 -37.56 -18.31
CA ALA A 408 -11.68 -37.44 -17.93
C ALA A 408 -12.61 -37.78 -19.09
N VAL A 409 -13.55 -38.70 -18.82
CA VAL A 409 -14.48 -39.26 -19.80
C VAL A 409 -15.80 -38.49 -19.77
N GLY A 410 -16.46 -38.36 -20.92
CA GLY A 410 -17.78 -37.76 -21.02
C GLY A 410 -17.78 -36.22 -21.04
N ALA A 411 -18.99 -35.67 -21.03
CA ALA A 411 -19.29 -34.24 -20.94
C ALA A 411 -20.46 -33.97 -19.98
N GLY A 412 -20.75 -34.92 -19.08
CA GLY A 412 -21.90 -34.90 -18.19
C GLY A 412 -21.63 -34.22 -16.85
N ILE A 413 -22.62 -34.35 -15.96
CA ILE A 413 -22.62 -33.75 -14.62
C ILE A 413 -21.46 -34.31 -13.77
N ALA A 414 -21.08 -35.58 -13.97
CA ALA A 414 -19.99 -36.22 -13.23
C ALA A 414 -18.63 -35.58 -13.55
N ARG A 415 -18.31 -35.39 -14.83
CA ARG A 415 -17.09 -34.67 -15.25
C ARG A 415 -17.01 -33.29 -14.61
N LYS A 416 -18.07 -32.48 -14.77
CA LYS A 416 -18.08 -31.12 -14.22
C LYS A 416 -17.92 -31.11 -12.70
N ARG A 417 -18.60 -32.01 -11.98
CA ARG A 417 -18.45 -32.16 -10.52
C ARG A 417 -17.01 -32.44 -10.09
N TYR A 418 -16.28 -33.28 -10.82
CA TYR A 418 -14.86 -33.54 -10.53
C TYR A 418 -13.93 -32.41 -10.97
N GLU A 419 -14.27 -31.68 -12.03
CA GLU A 419 -13.53 -30.49 -12.47
C GLU A 419 -13.68 -29.31 -11.49
N ASP A 420 -14.90 -29.06 -11.02
CA ASP A 420 -15.19 -28.07 -9.97
C ASP A 420 -14.51 -28.45 -8.64
N LEU A 421 -14.48 -29.74 -8.29
CA LEU A 421 -13.77 -30.27 -7.12
C LEU A 421 -12.25 -30.10 -7.25
N LEU A 422 -11.68 -30.43 -8.41
CA LEU A 422 -10.24 -30.22 -8.70
C LEU A 422 -9.87 -28.75 -8.52
N HIS A 423 -10.59 -27.83 -9.18
CA HIS A 423 -10.36 -26.39 -9.02
C HIS A 423 -10.47 -25.92 -7.57
N LYS A 424 -11.44 -26.43 -6.80
CA LYS A 424 -11.65 -26.09 -5.39
C LYS A 424 -10.48 -26.55 -4.53
N ASP A 425 -10.05 -27.80 -4.67
CA ASP A 425 -9.01 -28.38 -3.81
C ASP A 425 -7.59 -27.94 -4.20
N LEU A 426 -7.35 -27.60 -5.48
CA LEU A 426 -6.11 -26.93 -5.89
C LEU A 426 -6.02 -25.50 -5.32
N LYS A 427 -7.11 -24.72 -5.40
CA LYS A 427 -7.17 -23.38 -4.77
C LYS A 427 -6.99 -23.47 -3.26
N LYS A 428 -7.58 -24.47 -2.60
CA LYS A 428 -7.40 -24.71 -1.16
C LYS A 428 -5.95 -25.04 -0.82
N LYS A 429 -5.34 -26.03 -1.49
CA LYS A 429 -3.94 -26.41 -1.27
C LYS A 429 -2.98 -25.23 -1.45
N PHE A 430 -3.22 -24.38 -2.45
CA PHE A 430 -2.42 -23.18 -2.64
C PHE A 430 -2.63 -22.13 -1.54
N ALA A 431 -3.85 -21.90 -1.08
CA ALA A 431 -4.13 -20.99 0.03
C ALA A 431 -3.49 -21.48 1.34
N ASP A 432 -3.59 -22.77 1.64
CA ASP A 432 -2.99 -23.41 2.82
C ASP A 432 -1.44 -23.31 2.75
N TYR A 433 -0.83 -23.60 1.60
CA TYR A 433 0.62 -23.44 1.39
C TYR A 433 1.05 -21.96 1.49
N LYS A 434 0.37 -21.03 0.80
CA LYS A 434 0.68 -19.59 0.81
C LYS A 434 0.64 -19.05 2.25
N ARG A 435 -0.36 -19.45 3.04
CA ARG A 435 -0.47 -19.09 4.47
C ARG A 435 0.74 -19.56 5.26
N ASN A 436 1.13 -20.83 5.11
CA ASN A 436 2.24 -21.42 5.85
C ASN A 436 3.59 -20.81 5.43
N ALA A 437 3.84 -20.66 4.13
CA ALA A 437 5.05 -20.05 3.57
C ALA A 437 5.20 -18.58 4.01
N PHE A 438 4.12 -17.81 4.00
CA PHE A 438 4.14 -16.42 4.49
C PHE A 438 4.35 -16.34 6.00
N MET A 439 3.74 -17.23 6.79
CA MET A 439 3.94 -17.31 8.24
C MET A 439 5.38 -17.66 8.61
N GLU A 440 6.00 -18.60 7.90
CA GLU A 440 7.42 -18.94 8.12
C GLU A 440 8.34 -17.80 7.68
N ALA A 441 8.04 -17.15 6.55
CA ALA A 441 8.77 -15.97 6.09
C ALA A 441 8.71 -14.81 7.10
N ASP A 442 7.52 -14.54 7.66
CA ASP A 442 7.30 -13.53 8.71
C ASP A 442 8.09 -13.84 10.00
N LEU A 443 8.11 -15.12 10.40
CA LEU A 443 8.90 -15.59 11.55
C LEU A 443 10.41 -15.45 11.31
N ARG A 444 10.91 -15.81 10.12
CA ARG A 444 12.32 -15.61 9.71
C ARG A 444 12.70 -14.13 9.69
N CYS A 445 11.83 -13.26 9.15
CA CYS A 445 12.02 -11.81 9.18
C CYS A 445 12.09 -11.28 10.62
N THR A 446 11.28 -11.81 11.53
CA THR A 446 11.22 -11.38 12.93
C THR A 446 12.45 -11.83 13.72
N SER A 447 12.90 -13.07 13.55
CA SER A 447 14.10 -13.59 14.24
C SER A 447 15.40 -12.95 13.72
N ALA A 448 15.46 -12.64 12.40
CA ALA A 448 16.54 -11.84 11.84
C ALA A 448 16.60 -10.44 12.48
N ILE A 449 15.47 -9.72 12.54
CA ILE A 449 15.40 -8.39 13.17
C ILE A 449 15.80 -8.42 14.65
N GLN A 450 15.36 -9.41 15.43
CA GLN A 450 15.80 -9.58 16.82
C GLN A 450 17.31 -9.80 16.94
N SER A 451 17.93 -10.52 16.00
CA SER A 451 19.38 -10.71 15.93
C SER A 451 20.10 -9.41 15.57
N MET A 452 19.55 -8.63 14.63
CA MET A 452 20.07 -7.32 14.22
C MET A 452 19.99 -6.31 15.36
N GLU A 453 18.85 -6.20 16.03
CA GLU A 453 18.62 -5.32 17.18
C GLU A 453 19.57 -5.64 18.33
N LYS A 454 19.76 -6.92 18.66
CA LYS A 454 20.72 -7.37 19.68
C LYS A 454 22.16 -6.95 19.34
N GLN A 455 22.56 -7.06 18.08
CA GLN A 455 23.92 -6.71 17.62
C GLN A 455 24.11 -5.19 17.52
N LEU A 456 23.12 -4.44 17.05
CA LEU A 456 23.14 -2.97 17.02
C LEU A 456 23.21 -2.40 18.44
N ARG A 457 22.38 -2.92 19.36
CA ARG A 457 22.43 -2.55 20.79
C ARG A 457 23.80 -2.85 21.40
N ALA A 458 24.41 -4.00 21.07
CA ALA A 458 25.77 -4.32 21.52
C ALA A 458 26.82 -3.32 20.97
N ALA A 459 26.71 -2.89 19.72
CA ALA A 459 27.59 -1.87 19.13
C ALA A 459 27.42 -0.50 19.83
N CYS A 460 26.19 -0.07 20.13
CA CYS A 460 25.90 1.20 20.82
C CYS A 460 26.27 1.23 22.32
N HIS A 461 26.56 0.08 22.94
CA HIS A 461 27.04 -0.03 24.32
C HIS A 461 28.53 -0.40 24.44
N ALA A 462 29.25 -0.54 23.33
CA ALA A 462 30.71 -0.72 23.37
C ALA A 462 31.40 0.50 24.01
N SER A 463 32.47 0.27 24.77
CA SER A 463 33.23 1.35 25.44
C SER A 463 33.95 2.28 24.46
N ASN A 464 34.13 1.86 23.21
CA ASN A 464 34.66 2.61 22.08
C ASN A 464 33.59 2.85 20.98
N ALA A 465 32.30 2.87 21.34
CA ALA A 465 31.21 3.11 20.41
C ALA A 465 31.35 4.47 19.70
N ASN A 466 31.47 4.43 18.38
CA ASN A 466 31.50 5.58 17.48
C ASN A 466 30.47 5.35 16.37
N MET A 467 29.82 6.41 15.89
CA MET A 467 28.78 6.35 14.86
C MET A 467 29.25 5.60 13.60
N ASP A 468 30.49 5.83 13.16
CA ASP A 468 31.10 5.17 11.99
C ASP A 468 31.20 3.62 12.15
N ASN A 469 31.41 3.11 13.37
CA ASN A 469 31.38 1.67 13.64
C ASN A 469 29.94 1.13 13.69
N VAL A 470 29.00 1.90 14.23
CA VAL A 470 27.58 1.51 14.33
C VAL A 470 26.93 1.46 12.95
N VAL A 471 27.22 2.43 12.07
CA VAL A 471 26.77 2.44 10.67
C VAL A 471 27.25 1.21 9.92
N LYS A 472 28.54 0.87 10.01
CA LYS A 472 29.10 -0.33 9.33
C LYS A 472 28.48 -1.65 9.81
N VAL A 473 28.16 -1.75 11.11
CA VAL A 473 27.41 -2.90 11.66
C VAL A 473 25.98 -2.94 11.14
N LEU A 474 25.32 -1.78 11.01
CA LEU A 474 23.96 -1.69 10.46
C LEU A 474 23.94 -2.05 8.97
N GLU A 475 24.80 -1.46 8.14
CA GLU A 475 24.91 -1.70 6.69
C GLU A 475 25.11 -3.18 6.36
N ALA A 476 26.09 -3.83 7.01
CA ALA A 476 26.36 -5.26 6.82
C ALA A 476 25.12 -6.11 7.13
N ARG A 477 24.39 -5.77 8.19
CA ARG A 477 23.19 -6.49 8.62
C ARG A 477 21.94 -6.19 7.78
N LEU A 478 21.84 -5.00 7.18
CA LEU A 478 20.83 -4.71 6.17
C LEU A 478 21.07 -5.55 4.91
N SER A 479 22.33 -5.71 4.47
CA SER A 479 22.67 -6.58 3.35
C SER A 479 22.39 -8.06 3.63
N ASP A 480 22.72 -8.56 4.84
CA ASP A 480 22.37 -9.92 5.27
C ASP A 480 20.85 -10.14 5.26
N TYR A 481 20.08 -9.16 5.76
CA TYR A 481 18.63 -9.21 5.82
C TYR A 481 18.00 -9.19 4.42
N GLU A 482 18.51 -8.34 3.53
CA GLU A 482 18.02 -8.24 2.16
C GLU A 482 18.21 -9.55 1.39
N ALA A 483 19.34 -10.24 1.58
CA ALA A 483 19.63 -11.52 0.91
C ALA A 483 18.91 -12.74 1.54
N SER A 484 18.64 -12.73 2.86
CA SER A 484 18.08 -13.89 3.57
C SER A 484 16.57 -13.85 3.80
N CYS A 485 16.00 -12.66 4.03
CA CYS A 485 14.60 -12.49 4.36
C CYS A 485 13.74 -12.23 3.12
N HIS A 486 12.50 -12.74 3.13
CA HIS A 486 11.61 -12.79 1.97
C HIS A 486 10.14 -12.62 2.42
N GLY A 487 9.22 -12.48 1.47
CA GLY A 487 7.77 -12.42 1.74
C GLY A 487 7.23 -11.01 2.04
N PRO A 488 5.90 -10.84 2.11
CA PRO A 488 5.25 -9.53 2.04
C PRO A 488 5.56 -8.60 3.23
N GLY A 489 5.79 -9.17 4.42
CA GLY A 489 6.11 -8.40 5.63
C GLY A 489 7.54 -7.85 5.71
N LYS A 490 8.46 -8.28 4.82
CA LYS A 490 9.90 -7.96 4.84
C LYS A 490 10.16 -6.47 5.03
N TRP A 491 9.69 -5.65 4.09
CA TRP A 491 9.99 -4.22 4.07
C TRP A 491 9.27 -3.44 5.18
N GLN A 492 8.07 -3.87 5.60
CA GLN A 492 7.33 -3.25 6.69
C GLN A 492 7.98 -3.49 8.06
N LYS A 493 8.45 -4.71 8.34
CA LYS A 493 9.19 -4.97 9.58
C LYS A 493 10.56 -4.26 9.56
N LEU A 494 11.21 -4.20 8.40
CA LEU A 494 12.51 -3.52 8.27
C LEU A 494 12.41 -2.01 8.50
N SER A 495 11.37 -1.34 7.99
CA SER A 495 11.17 0.10 8.23
C SER A 495 10.85 0.40 9.70
N VAL A 496 10.03 -0.41 10.36
CA VAL A 496 9.76 -0.31 11.81
C VAL A 496 11.04 -0.53 12.63
N PHE A 497 11.85 -1.54 12.29
CA PHE A 497 13.15 -1.78 12.92
C PHE A 497 14.11 -0.60 12.74
N LEU A 498 14.19 -0.01 11.54
CA LEU A 498 15.03 1.15 11.27
C LEU A 498 14.58 2.39 12.07
N GLN A 499 13.27 2.64 12.13
CA GLN A 499 12.71 3.73 12.94
C GLN A 499 13.06 3.55 14.43
N GLN A 500 12.77 2.37 15.00
CA GLN A 500 13.06 2.06 16.41
C GLN A 500 14.57 2.07 16.73
N SER A 501 15.41 1.72 15.75
CA SER A 501 16.87 1.80 15.86
C SER A 501 17.37 3.24 15.95
N LEU A 502 16.81 4.13 15.11
CA LEU A 502 17.12 5.55 15.08
C LEU A 502 16.62 6.27 16.34
N GLU A 503 15.36 6.05 16.73
CA GLU A 503 14.72 6.68 17.89
C GLU A 503 15.26 6.18 19.24
N GLY A 504 15.77 4.94 19.29
CA GLY A 504 16.32 4.31 20.50
C GLY A 504 17.85 4.23 20.51
N PRO A 505 18.48 3.05 20.26
CA PRO A 505 19.90 2.82 20.51
C PRO A 505 20.88 3.81 19.83
N ILE A 506 20.53 4.34 18.65
CA ILE A 506 21.38 5.31 17.92
C ILE A 506 21.22 6.72 18.52
N TYR A 507 20.00 7.13 18.86
CA TYR A 507 19.74 8.39 19.57
C TYR A 507 20.38 8.39 20.97
N ASP A 508 20.26 7.30 21.74
CA ASP A 508 20.89 7.15 23.06
C ASP A 508 22.43 7.23 23.01
N LEU A 509 23.05 6.66 21.97
CA LEU A 509 24.50 6.82 21.75
C LEU A 509 24.83 8.27 21.39
N THR A 510 24.09 8.87 20.44
CA THR A 510 24.29 10.24 19.99
C THR A 510 24.18 11.24 21.15
N LYS A 511 23.14 11.08 21.98
CA LYS A 511 22.93 11.86 23.19
C LYS A 511 24.07 11.68 24.20
N ARG A 512 24.50 10.43 24.47
CA ARG A 512 25.63 10.15 25.38
C ARG A 512 26.94 10.79 24.90
N LEU A 513 27.17 10.83 23.59
CA LEU A 513 28.33 11.53 23.00
C LEU A 513 28.22 13.04 23.17
N ILE A 514 27.03 13.63 22.94
CA ILE A 514 26.76 15.07 23.17
C ILE A 514 26.92 15.43 24.66
N ASP A 515 26.37 14.62 25.57
CA ASP A 515 26.46 14.82 27.02
C ASP A 515 27.93 14.72 27.49
N ASN A 516 28.71 13.77 26.98
CA ASN A 516 30.16 13.69 27.22
C ASN A 516 30.91 14.94 26.73
N ILE A 517 30.64 15.40 25.51
CA ILE A 517 31.22 16.64 24.95
C ILE A 517 30.81 17.86 25.79
N ALA A 518 29.58 17.89 26.32
CA ALA A 518 29.12 18.94 27.22
C ALA A 518 29.82 18.88 28.60
N ILE A 519 30.09 17.70 29.14
CA ILE A 519 30.87 17.49 30.37
C ILE A 519 32.32 17.94 30.16
N GLU A 520 32.96 17.58 29.05
CA GLU A 520 34.32 18.04 28.70
C GLU A 520 34.37 19.56 28.53
N LYS A 521 33.43 20.15 27.78
CA LYS A 521 33.27 21.60 27.62
C LYS A 521 33.08 22.30 28.96
N ASN A 522 32.27 21.74 29.87
CA ASN A 522 32.06 22.30 31.20
C ASN A 522 33.30 22.16 32.09
N SER A 523 34.02 21.03 32.03
CA SER A 523 35.32 20.86 32.70
C SER A 523 36.34 21.89 32.22
N LEU A 524 36.38 22.13 30.90
CA LEU A 524 37.24 23.14 30.28
C LEU A 524 36.83 24.56 30.70
N ALA A 525 35.53 24.87 30.76
CA ALA A 525 35.00 26.16 31.21
C ALA A 525 35.20 26.41 32.73
N VAL A 526 35.30 25.37 33.55
CA VAL A 526 35.72 25.48 34.97
C VAL A 526 37.22 25.73 35.06
N LYS A 527 38.05 25.03 34.25
CA LYS A 527 39.50 25.31 34.15
C LYS A 527 39.77 26.74 33.69
N PHE A 528 39.08 27.24 32.67
CA PHE A 528 39.20 28.63 32.21
C PHE A 528 38.85 29.63 33.32
N ARG A 529 37.73 29.45 34.04
CA ARG A 529 37.36 30.32 35.18
C ARG A 529 38.40 30.25 36.31
N SER A 530 38.93 29.07 36.62
CA SER A 530 40.01 28.92 37.62
C SER A 530 41.29 29.66 37.23
N VAL A 531 41.61 29.75 35.92
CA VAL A 531 42.75 30.54 35.42
C VAL A 531 42.43 32.04 35.44
N GLU A 532 41.22 32.43 35.08
CA GLU A 532 40.75 33.82 35.10
C GLU A 532 40.74 34.39 36.53
N ASP A 533 40.25 33.62 37.51
CA ASP A 533 40.21 34.03 38.91
C ASP A 533 41.61 34.01 39.56
N ALA A 534 42.50 33.12 39.13
CA ALA A 534 43.92 33.19 39.48
C ALA A 534 44.60 34.46 38.91
N MET A 535 44.27 34.86 37.68
CA MET A 535 44.72 36.14 37.11
C MET A 535 44.16 37.35 37.85
N LYS A 536 42.89 37.33 38.27
CA LYS A 536 42.30 38.38 39.12
C LYS A 536 43.01 38.48 40.46
N HIS A 537 43.31 37.34 41.10
CA HIS A 537 44.02 37.33 42.38
C HIS A 537 45.46 37.85 42.25
N LEU A 538 46.20 37.43 41.20
CA LEU A 538 47.53 37.98 40.88
C LEU A 538 47.49 39.48 40.61
N LYS A 539 46.49 39.96 39.87
CA LYS A 539 46.30 41.40 39.64
C LYS A 539 46.00 42.14 40.96
N GLN A 540 45.13 41.61 41.80
CA GLN A 540 44.81 42.24 43.08
C GLN A 540 46.03 42.26 44.03
N GLN A 541 46.85 41.21 44.06
CA GLN A 541 48.13 41.20 44.77
C GLN A 541 49.10 42.27 44.23
N LEU A 542 49.11 42.52 42.92
CA LEU A 542 49.90 43.60 42.31
C LEU A 542 49.36 44.98 42.70
N ASP A 543 48.06 45.22 42.55
CA ASP A 543 47.38 46.46 42.93
C ASP A 543 47.54 46.77 44.44
N ASP A 544 47.57 45.74 45.30
CA ASP A 544 47.84 45.86 46.74
C ASP A 544 49.32 46.14 47.04
N SER A 545 50.25 45.53 46.30
CA SER A 545 51.69 45.80 46.41
C SER A 545 52.05 47.22 45.98
N GLU A 546 51.45 47.71 44.89
CA GLU A 546 51.63 49.10 44.44
C GLU A 546 51.02 50.10 45.43
N ARG A 547 49.85 49.81 46.01
CA ARG A 547 49.27 50.63 47.09
C ARG A 547 50.14 50.63 48.35
N TYR A 548 50.68 49.49 48.77
CA TYR A 548 51.59 49.41 49.92
C TYR A 548 52.88 50.22 49.68
N LYS A 549 53.44 50.15 48.46
CA LYS A 549 54.60 50.96 48.05
C LYS A 549 54.30 52.46 48.09
N LEU A 550 53.16 52.89 47.56
CA LEU A 550 52.71 54.29 47.59
C LEU A 550 52.49 54.79 49.02
N GLU A 551 51.88 53.98 49.89
CA GLU A 551 51.64 54.36 51.28
C GLU A 551 52.95 54.39 52.10
N TYR A 552 53.86 53.45 51.88
CA TYR A 552 55.21 53.47 52.47
C TYR A 552 55.96 54.74 52.07
N GLN A 553 55.90 55.13 50.79
CA GLN A 553 56.54 56.34 50.29
C GLN A 553 55.88 57.61 50.89
N LYS A 554 54.55 57.65 50.99
CA LYS A 554 53.83 58.75 51.67
C LYS A 554 54.23 58.88 53.14
N ARG A 555 54.36 57.78 53.89
CA ARG A 555 54.83 57.77 55.28
C ARG A 555 56.29 58.23 55.40
N TYR A 556 57.14 57.90 54.42
CA TYR A 556 58.53 58.38 54.35
C TYR A 556 58.59 59.90 54.12
N ASP A 557 57.78 60.43 53.22
CA ASP A 557 57.70 61.86 52.94
C ASP A 557 57.09 62.65 54.13
N GLU A 558 56.07 62.12 54.78
CA GLU A 558 55.51 62.67 56.03
C GLU A 558 56.54 62.68 57.16
N SER A 559 57.34 61.61 57.32
CA SER A 559 58.43 61.56 58.28
C SER A 559 59.54 62.58 57.98
N ASN A 560 59.86 62.82 56.70
CA ASN A 560 60.80 63.87 56.29
C ASN A 560 60.24 65.29 56.54
N ILE A 561 58.94 65.49 56.36
CA ILE A 561 58.26 66.75 56.69
C ILE A 561 58.30 67.01 58.21
N ASP A 562 57.99 66.01 59.02
CA ASP A 562 58.02 66.15 60.49
C ASP A 562 59.45 66.27 61.03
N LYS A 563 60.43 65.63 60.40
CA LYS A 563 61.86 65.89 60.67
C LYS A 563 62.22 67.35 60.39
N LYS A 564 61.77 67.94 59.27
CA LYS A 564 61.98 69.37 58.97
C LYS A 564 61.31 70.27 60.01
N LYS A 565 60.06 70.00 60.40
CA LYS A 565 59.40 70.72 61.50
C LYS A 565 60.20 70.64 62.79
N LEU A 566 60.76 69.46 63.12
CA LEU A 566 61.64 69.29 64.27
C LEU A 566 62.93 70.11 64.14
N GLU A 567 63.59 70.11 62.99
CA GLU A 567 64.80 70.92 62.74
C GLU A 567 64.52 72.43 62.80
N ASP A 568 63.36 72.88 62.33
CA ASP A 568 62.92 74.28 62.42
C ASP A 568 62.57 74.65 63.88
N ILE A 569 61.81 73.80 64.60
CA ILE A 569 61.50 73.96 66.03
C ILE A 569 62.79 73.94 66.87
N TYR A 570 63.75 73.08 66.57
CA TYR A 570 65.04 73.07 67.26
C TYR A 570 65.87 74.31 66.92
N ARG A 571 65.83 74.84 65.69
CA ARG A 571 66.46 76.14 65.36
C ARG A 571 65.82 77.27 66.16
N GLU A 572 64.50 77.36 66.18
CA GLU A 572 63.75 78.37 66.92
C GLU A 572 63.96 78.23 68.45
N ARG A 573 64.04 76.99 68.95
CA ARG A 573 64.34 76.71 70.36
C ARG A 573 65.80 77.03 70.70
N ILE A 574 66.75 76.83 69.80
CA ILE A 574 68.17 77.20 70.01
C ILE A 574 68.33 78.71 70.01
N THR A 575 67.75 79.45 69.05
CA THR A 575 67.82 80.92 69.05
C THR A 575 67.10 81.52 70.26
N LYS A 576 65.95 80.96 70.64
CA LYS A 576 65.23 81.35 71.86
C LYS A 576 66.02 81.03 73.12
N LEU A 577 66.62 79.83 73.24
CA LEU A 577 67.47 79.49 74.38
C LEU A 577 68.78 80.28 74.42
N GLN A 578 69.32 80.74 73.29
CA GLN A 578 70.50 81.64 73.27
C GLN A 578 70.14 83.04 73.82
N GLY A 579 68.99 83.59 73.43
CA GLY A 579 68.44 84.82 74.00
C GLY A 579 68.05 84.68 75.48
N GLU A 580 67.31 83.62 75.82
CA GLU A 580 66.90 83.33 77.19
C GLU A 580 68.12 83.10 78.09
N ASN A 581 69.11 82.30 77.68
CA ASN A 581 70.33 82.05 78.48
C ASN A 581 71.20 83.31 78.65
N SER A 582 71.19 84.23 77.68
CA SER A 582 71.83 85.55 77.84
C SER A 582 71.17 86.33 78.99
N SER A 583 69.84 86.43 78.99
CA SER A 583 69.07 87.10 80.06
C SER A 583 69.05 86.34 81.39
N LEU A 584 69.17 85.00 81.34
CA LEU A 584 69.16 84.13 82.52
C LEU A 584 70.53 84.10 83.20
N ASN A 585 71.62 84.34 82.48
CA ASN A 585 72.93 84.54 83.09
C ASN A 585 72.95 85.83 83.95
N GLU A 586 72.41 86.93 83.43
CA GLU A 586 72.18 88.16 84.22
C GLU A 586 71.23 87.92 85.42
N ARG A 587 70.15 87.15 85.22
CA ARG A 587 69.18 86.83 86.28
C ARG A 587 69.70 85.84 87.31
N CYS A 588 70.49 84.83 86.96
CA CYS A 588 71.09 83.92 87.94
C CYS A 588 72.13 84.64 88.80
N SER A 589 72.86 85.60 88.23
CA SER A 589 73.74 86.52 88.99
C SER A 589 72.99 87.40 90.02
N THR A 590 71.65 87.44 89.98
CA THR A 590 70.80 88.16 90.93
C THR A 590 69.89 87.25 91.78
N LEU A 591 69.38 86.13 91.26
CA LEU A 591 68.48 85.21 91.97
C LEU A 591 69.17 84.11 92.80
N VAL A 592 70.45 83.80 92.53
CA VAL A 592 71.25 82.97 93.45
C VAL A 592 71.35 83.66 94.83
N LYS A 593 71.31 84.99 94.87
CA LYS A 593 71.24 85.81 96.09
C LYS A 593 69.87 85.78 96.80
N THR A 594 68.99 84.82 96.48
CA THR A 594 67.61 84.78 97.00
C THR A 594 67.05 83.38 97.25
N LEU A 595 67.49 82.37 96.48
CA LEU A 595 66.94 81.01 96.56
C LEU A 595 67.28 80.29 97.88
N GLU A 596 68.32 80.73 98.58
CA GLU A 596 68.79 80.20 99.88
C GLU A 596 67.78 80.39 101.05
N SER A 597 66.55 80.87 100.82
CA SER A 597 65.63 81.33 101.88
C SER A 597 64.32 80.56 102.07
N LYS A 598 63.99 79.50 101.28
CA LYS A 598 62.59 79.03 101.22
C LYS A 598 62.22 77.53 101.15
N GLN A 599 63.14 76.56 101.20
CA GLN A 599 62.86 75.17 100.75
C GLN A 599 62.21 74.20 101.77
N GLU A 600 61.61 74.65 102.88
CA GLU A 600 61.47 73.84 104.12
C GLU A 600 60.05 73.37 104.55
N GLU A 601 58.95 73.59 103.80
CA GLU A 601 57.61 73.66 104.43
C GLU A 601 56.53 72.55 104.18
N ILE A 602 56.56 71.71 103.12
CA ILE A 602 55.29 71.22 102.50
C ILE A 602 54.92 69.69 102.51
N LYS A 603 55.76 68.75 102.98
CA LYS A 603 55.70 67.29 102.66
C LYS A 603 54.41 66.44 102.90
N GLU A 604 53.40 66.87 103.64
CA GLU A 604 52.76 65.97 104.63
C GLU A 604 51.52 65.10 104.22
N TRP A 605 50.44 65.68 103.67
CA TRP A 605 49.15 65.50 104.37
C TRP A 605 48.19 64.31 104.08
N LYS A 606 47.87 63.94 102.83
CA LYS A 606 46.54 63.32 102.51
C LYS A 606 46.52 61.90 101.93
N ARG A 607 46.53 60.92 102.86
CA ARG A 607 45.40 60.00 103.21
C ARG A 607 44.31 59.75 102.13
N LYS A 608 44.00 58.49 101.77
CA LYS A 608 43.08 57.52 102.45
C LYS A 608 41.61 58.00 102.54
N TYR A 609 40.67 57.31 101.87
CA TYR A 609 39.22 57.42 102.16
C TYR A 609 38.41 56.10 101.94
N ASP A 610 38.05 55.73 100.71
CA ASP A 610 36.81 54.94 100.47
C ASP A 610 36.87 53.40 100.39
N GLN A 611 35.87 52.77 101.01
CA GLN A 611 35.40 51.39 100.79
C GLN A 611 33.86 51.38 100.81
N PHE A 612 33.15 50.81 99.82
CA PHE A 612 31.66 50.76 99.86
C PHE A 612 30.94 49.53 99.23
N VAL A 613 31.22 48.34 99.76
CA VAL A 613 30.18 47.39 100.26
C VAL A 613 29.10 46.82 99.28
N LEU A 614 29.45 45.68 98.65
CA LEU A 614 28.84 44.34 98.88
C LEU A 614 27.32 44.04 98.66
N LYS A 615 26.48 44.95 98.15
CA LYS A 615 25.06 44.99 98.58
C LYS A 615 24.03 43.87 98.21
N GLN A 616 24.14 43.06 97.13
CA GLN A 616 23.02 42.19 96.66
C GLN A 616 23.46 40.84 96.03
N LYS A 617 22.71 39.73 96.31
CA LYS A 617 23.02 38.35 95.84
C LYS A 617 21.89 37.28 96.11
N ALA A 618 20.65 37.45 95.64
CA ALA A 618 19.53 36.55 96.05
C ALA A 618 18.38 36.39 95.01
N VAL A 619 18.59 35.62 93.94
CA VAL A 619 17.54 35.26 92.94
C VAL A 619 17.64 33.77 92.56
N GLU A 620 17.56 32.95 93.60
CA GLU A 620 17.41 31.48 93.66
C GLU A 620 15.99 31.06 93.15
N ASP A 621 15.58 29.80 93.00
CA ASP A 621 16.24 28.52 92.58
C ASP A 621 15.20 27.53 91.98
N GLN A 622 14.00 28.02 91.61
CA GLN A 622 12.73 27.27 91.73
C GLN A 622 12.43 26.17 90.70
N LEU A 623 13.11 26.12 89.55
CA LEU A 623 12.49 25.67 88.28
C LEU A 623 12.77 24.21 87.84
N LYS A 624 13.07 23.27 88.75
CA LYS A 624 13.93 22.10 88.42
C LYS A 624 13.36 20.67 88.59
N SER A 625 12.04 20.48 88.72
CA SER A 625 11.47 19.28 89.38
C SER A 625 10.70 18.23 88.52
N ASP A 626 9.85 18.61 87.55
CA ASP A 626 8.55 17.89 87.45
C ASP A 626 8.35 16.77 86.39
N MET A 627 9.26 16.51 85.44
CA MET A 627 8.85 15.90 84.13
C MET A 627 9.31 14.47 83.77
N GLU A 628 9.98 13.72 84.64
CA GLU A 628 10.77 12.52 84.21
C GLU A 628 10.03 11.16 84.13
N VAL A 629 8.78 11.03 84.58
CA VAL A 629 8.30 9.73 85.13
C VAL A 629 7.77 8.66 84.15
N LEU A 630 6.97 8.98 83.11
CA LEU A 630 5.83 8.08 82.78
C LEU A 630 5.85 7.14 81.53
N ARG A 631 6.73 7.26 80.51
CA ARG A 631 6.29 6.92 79.12
C ARG A 631 6.78 5.65 78.38
N THR A 632 7.86 4.95 78.73
CA THR A 632 8.50 3.98 77.79
C THR A 632 8.56 2.50 78.22
N ARG A 633 7.94 2.09 79.33
CA ARG A 633 8.09 0.74 79.93
C ARG A 633 7.26 -0.39 79.29
N SER A 634 6.83 -0.29 78.02
CA SER A 634 5.71 -1.12 77.50
C SER A 634 5.92 -1.92 76.21
N THR A 635 6.97 -1.68 75.41
CA THR A 635 7.03 -2.16 74.01
C THR A 635 7.93 -3.36 73.74
N THR A 636 8.62 -3.91 74.75
CA THR A 636 9.74 -4.85 74.57
C THR A 636 9.36 -6.35 74.63
N SER A 637 8.08 -6.70 74.77
CA SER A 637 7.63 -8.05 75.18
C SER A 637 7.07 -8.96 74.09
N GLU A 638 6.55 -8.44 72.97
CA GLU A 638 5.76 -9.27 72.02
C GLU A 638 6.59 -10.00 70.96
N ALA A 639 7.81 -9.53 70.65
CA ALA A 639 8.60 -9.97 69.49
C ALA A 639 9.28 -11.36 69.60
N ARG A 640 8.80 -12.27 70.46
CA ARG A 640 9.50 -13.54 70.79
C ARG A 640 8.67 -14.83 70.68
N LEU A 641 7.39 -14.79 70.30
CA LEU A 641 6.51 -15.97 70.34
C LEU A 641 6.19 -16.62 68.96
N SER A 642 6.38 -15.91 67.85
CA SER A 642 5.86 -16.32 66.53
C SER A 642 6.76 -17.25 65.71
N ALA A 643 8.03 -17.45 66.09
CA ALA A 643 9.05 -18.05 65.22
C ALA A 643 9.22 -19.60 65.33
N ALA A 644 8.27 -20.31 65.97
CA ALA A 644 8.61 -21.60 66.61
C ALA A 644 7.72 -22.83 66.31
N ARG A 645 6.74 -22.79 65.38
CA ARG A 645 5.78 -23.92 65.25
C ARG A 645 5.37 -24.44 63.86
N GLU A 646 5.45 -23.66 62.78
CA GLU A 646 4.64 -23.97 61.58
C GLU A 646 5.40 -24.57 60.38
N GLN A 647 6.74 -24.63 60.42
CA GLN A 647 7.57 -24.93 59.24
C GLN A 647 8.18 -26.36 59.21
N ALA A 648 7.65 -27.30 60.01
CA ALA A 648 8.40 -28.53 60.34
C ALA A 648 7.62 -29.87 60.29
N LYS A 649 6.41 -29.95 59.69
CA LYS A 649 5.61 -31.20 59.80
C LYS A 649 4.60 -31.54 58.68
N SER A 650 4.82 -31.13 57.42
CA SER A 650 3.81 -31.31 56.34
C SER A 650 4.36 -31.76 54.98
N ALA A 651 5.56 -32.35 54.91
CA ALA A 651 6.28 -32.48 53.62
C ALA A 651 7.08 -33.78 53.40
N GLN A 652 6.73 -34.91 54.03
CA GLN A 652 7.58 -36.11 53.97
C GLN A 652 6.89 -37.50 53.91
N GLU A 653 5.55 -37.61 53.87
CA GLU A 653 4.86 -38.91 54.03
C GLU A 653 4.15 -39.48 52.77
N GLU A 654 4.00 -38.73 51.67
CA GLU A 654 3.17 -39.16 50.51
C GLU A 654 3.90 -39.90 49.36
N THR A 655 5.18 -40.24 49.48
CA THR A 655 6.01 -40.67 48.32
C THR A 655 6.41 -42.16 48.24
N GLU A 656 6.12 -43.02 49.23
CA GLU A 656 6.66 -44.41 49.22
C GLU A 656 5.69 -45.53 48.77
N GLU A 657 4.36 -45.38 48.85
CA GLU A 657 3.46 -46.55 48.72
C GLU A 657 3.31 -47.13 47.30
N TRP A 658 3.56 -46.35 46.24
CA TRP A 658 3.21 -46.71 44.85
C TRP A 658 4.12 -47.75 44.17
N LYS A 659 4.98 -48.47 44.90
CA LYS A 659 6.12 -49.21 44.32
C LYS A 659 6.16 -50.74 44.54
N ARG A 660 5.07 -51.39 45.00
CA ARG A 660 5.10 -52.82 45.44
C ARG A 660 4.05 -53.79 44.83
N LYS A 661 3.42 -53.52 43.68
CA LYS A 661 2.27 -54.33 43.17
C LYS A 661 2.33 -54.73 41.68
N TYR A 662 3.45 -55.25 41.15
CA TYR A 662 3.55 -55.63 39.73
C TYR A 662 4.13 -57.02 39.39
N ASP A 663 4.92 -57.65 40.27
CA ASP A 663 5.75 -58.82 39.89
C ASP A 663 5.00 -60.16 39.89
N TYR A 664 4.26 -60.36 38.80
CA TYR A 664 3.40 -61.48 38.43
C TYR A 664 4.04 -62.91 38.50
N ALA A 665 3.92 -63.53 39.67
CA ALA A 665 3.18 -64.79 39.92
C ALA A 665 3.50 -66.13 39.18
N VAL A 666 4.48 -66.25 38.28
CA VAL A 666 4.68 -67.51 37.49
C VAL A 666 5.53 -68.57 38.22
N GLY A 667 4.98 -69.78 38.43
CA GLY A 667 5.75 -70.96 38.87
C GLY A 667 4.96 -72.28 39.05
N GLU A 668 5.51 -73.37 38.50
CA GLU A 668 5.20 -74.81 38.69
C GLU A 668 3.83 -75.41 38.25
N ALA A 669 3.87 -76.69 37.84
CA ALA A 669 2.75 -77.49 37.32
C ALA A 669 3.04 -79.01 37.32
N ARG A 670 2.02 -79.84 37.05
CA ARG A 670 1.97 -81.34 37.02
C ARG A 670 1.83 -81.98 38.42
N SER A 671 1.03 -83.02 38.71
CA SER A 671 0.38 -84.13 37.96
C SER A 671 1.24 -85.39 37.72
N ALA A 672 0.85 -86.55 38.32
CA ALA A 672 0.79 -87.87 37.67
C ALA A 672 0.44 -89.06 38.62
N LEU A 673 -0.62 -89.83 38.29
CA LEU A 673 -0.74 -91.34 38.23
C LEU A 673 -0.29 -92.26 39.42
N GLN A 674 -0.74 -93.53 39.63
CA GLN A 674 -1.85 -94.41 39.16
C GLN A 674 -1.73 -95.84 39.80
N LYS A 675 -2.81 -96.65 39.79
CA LYS A 675 -2.91 -98.14 39.58
C LYS A 675 -3.56 -99.00 40.68
N ALA A 676 -4.08 -100.16 40.25
CA ALA A 676 -4.69 -101.23 41.05
C ALA A 676 -4.56 -102.62 40.36
N ALA A 677 -4.68 -103.69 41.16
CA ALA A 677 -5.23 -105.06 40.92
C ALA A 677 -4.91 -105.92 39.67
N SER A 678 -4.86 -107.26 39.84
CA SER A 678 -5.24 -108.32 38.84
C SER A 678 -5.04 -109.78 39.37
N VAL A 679 -5.57 -110.78 38.63
CA VAL A 679 -5.15 -112.21 38.48
C VAL A 679 -6.05 -113.37 39.02
N GLN A 680 -6.64 -114.11 38.05
CA GLN A 680 -6.96 -115.58 37.93
C GLN A 680 -7.81 -116.36 38.99
N GLU A 681 -8.62 -117.40 38.70
CA GLU A 681 -8.81 -118.39 37.58
C GLU A 681 -8.01 -119.73 37.69
N ARG A 682 -8.70 -120.91 37.57
CA ARG A 682 -8.28 -122.14 36.84
C ARG A 682 -9.21 -123.36 37.01
N SER A 683 -9.04 -124.35 36.12
CA SER A 683 -9.72 -125.68 36.00
C SER A 683 -11.21 -125.66 35.57
N GLY A 684 -11.74 -126.61 34.77
CA GLY A 684 -11.16 -127.78 34.08
C GLY A 684 -11.71 -129.14 34.58
N LYS A 685 -11.85 -130.21 33.76
CA LYS A 685 -11.57 -130.31 32.30
C LYS A 685 -12.21 -131.52 31.57
N GLU A 686 -12.99 -132.38 32.25
CA GLU A 686 -12.96 -133.83 31.97
C GLU A 686 -14.32 -134.55 31.83
N THR A 687 -15.29 -133.87 31.19
CA THR A 687 -16.34 -134.53 30.37
C THR A 687 -16.18 -133.95 28.96
N GLN A 688 -15.16 -134.35 28.19
CA GLN A 688 -14.87 -135.73 27.75
C GLN A 688 -16.01 -136.22 26.84
N LEU A 689 -16.09 -135.65 25.64
CA LEU A 689 -15.48 -136.23 24.43
C LEU A 689 -16.16 -137.55 24.00
N ARG A 690 -17.37 -137.45 23.44
CA ARG A 690 -17.88 -138.18 22.23
C ARG A 690 -19.41 -138.26 22.08
N GLU A 691 -20.22 -137.71 22.99
CA GLU A 691 -21.50 -137.17 22.51
C GLU A 691 -21.22 -136.03 21.51
N ASP A 692 -20.15 -135.30 21.79
CA ASP A 692 -19.31 -134.46 20.92
C ASP A 692 -18.63 -135.32 19.81
N ALA A 693 -19.45 -135.90 18.93
CA ALA A 693 -19.05 -136.47 17.64
C ALA A 693 -20.27 -136.63 16.71
N LEU A 694 -21.29 -137.39 17.13
CA LEU A 694 -22.51 -137.62 16.34
C LEU A 694 -23.70 -136.76 16.75
N ARG A 695 -23.68 -136.12 17.93
CA ARG A 695 -24.35 -134.82 18.03
C ARG A 695 -23.61 -133.81 17.18
N GLU A 696 -22.29 -133.72 17.32
CA GLU A 696 -21.46 -132.67 16.70
C GLU A 696 -21.74 -132.44 15.20
N GLU A 697 -21.88 -133.47 14.36
CA GLU A 697 -22.11 -133.27 12.91
C GLU A 697 -23.53 -132.78 12.52
N PHE A 698 -24.58 -133.33 13.14
CA PHE A 698 -25.95 -132.81 12.96
C PHE A 698 -26.19 -131.51 13.74
N THR A 699 -25.47 -131.32 14.85
CA THR A 699 -25.40 -130.05 15.58
C THR A 699 -24.64 -129.02 14.75
N LEU A 700 -23.62 -129.36 13.96
CA LEU A 700 -22.94 -128.39 13.10
C LEU A 700 -23.90 -127.86 12.03
N THR A 701 -24.65 -128.72 11.35
CA THR A 701 -25.64 -128.26 10.35
C THR A 701 -26.88 -127.59 10.96
N LEU A 702 -27.32 -128.00 12.16
CA LEU A 702 -28.36 -127.26 12.90
C LEU A 702 -27.84 -125.94 13.49
N THR A 703 -26.60 -125.86 13.96
CA THR A 703 -26.02 -124.62 14.54
C THR A 703 -25.51 -123.67 13.47
N GLU A 704 -25.09 -124.11 12.29
CA GLU A 704 -24.91 -123.20 11.15
C GLU A 704 -26.24 -122.54 10.76
N LYS A 705 -27.36 -123.28 10.84
CA LYS A 705 -28.69 -122.72 10.56
C LYS A 705 -29.26 -121.93 11.73
N ASP A 706 -29.07 -122.36 12.98
CA ASP A 706 -29.48 -121.62 14.18
C ASP A 706 -28.58 -120.42 14.45
N GLU A 707 -27.31 -120.40 14.03
CA GLU A 707 -26.48 -119.19 14.04
C GLU A 707 -26.74 -118.32 12.81
N GLU A 708 -27.06 -118.84 11.62
CA GLU A 708 -27.66 -117.99 10.57
C GLU A 708 -28.97 -117.35 11.06
N ILE A 709 -29.80 -118.09 11.80
CA ILE A 709 -31.07 -117.61 12.35
C ILE A 709 -30.87 -116.69 13.55
N LYS A 710 -29.94 -116.95 14.49
CA LYS A 710 -29.62 -116.03 15.60
C LYS A 710 -28.83 -114.82 15.12
N GLU A 711 -27.96 -114.94 14.14
CA GLU A 711 -27.26 -113.78 13.58
C GLU A 711 -28.26 -112.91 12.80
N LYS A 712 -29.18 -113.50 12.03
CA LYS A 712 -30.29 -112.75 11.42
C LYS A 712 -31.28 -112.22 12.45
N THR A 713 -31.64 -112.98 13.48
CA THR A 713 -32.57 -112.55 14.55
C THR A 713 -31.96 -111.45 15.40
N THR A 714 -30.69 -111.55 15.82
CA THR A 714 -30.00 -110.47 16.53
C THR A 714 -29.64 -109.30 15.63
N LYS A 715 -29.47 -109.49 14.31
CA LYS A 715 -29.43 -108.37 13.34
C LYS A 715 -30.80 -107.70 13.19
N ILE A 716 -31.90 -108.46 13.22
CA ILE A 716 -33.28 -107.94 13.23
C ILE A 716 -33.56 -107.22 14.55
N GLU A 717 -33.33 -107.82 15.72
CA GLU A 717 -33.47 -107.17 17.02
C GLU A 717 -32.57 -105.93 17.13
N LYS A 718 -31.31 -105.99 16.68
CA LYS A 718 -30.47 -104.78 16.62
C LYS A 718 -31.01 -103.76 15.64
N ALA A 719 -31.60 -104.15 14.51
CA ALA A 719 -32.24 -103.23 13.57
C ALA A 719 -33.57 -102.67 14.10
N GLU A 720 -34.32 -103.41 14.91
CA GLU A 720 -35.58 -103.00 15.54
C GLU A 720 -35.35 -102.14 16.79
N GLN A 721 -34.32 -102.45 17.58
CA GLN A 721 -33.75 -101.58 18.61
C GLN A 721 -33.19 -100.30 17.96
N SER A 722 -32.42 -100.41 16.88
CA SER A 722 -31.97 -99.22 16.12
C SER A 722 -33.14 -98.43 15.54
N LEU A 723 -34.20 -99.08 15.05
CA LEU A 723 -35.39 -98.42 14.53
C LEU A 723 -36.27 -97.81 15.62
N THR A 724 -36.28 -98.35 16.84
CA THR A 724 -37.01 -97.76 17.98
C THR A 724 -36.22 -96.63 18.63
N VAL A 725 -34.89 -96.73 18.69
CA VAL A 725 -33.99 -95.59 18.97
C VAL A 725 -34.19 -94.52 17.91
N LEU A 726 -33.99 -94.81 16.62
CA LEU A 726 -34.19 -93.85 15.52
C LEU A 726 -35.61 -93.29 15.46
N ARG A 727 -36.66 -94.04 15.82
CA ARG A 727 -38.03 -93.49 15.94
C ARG A 727 -38.19 -92.56 17.14
N SER A 728 -37.54 -92.84 18.27
CA SER A 728 -37.57 -91.94 19.44
C SER A 728 -36.70 -90.69 19.22
N GLU A 729 -35.55 -90.83 18.57
CA GLU A 729 -34.69 -89.73 18.12
C GLU A 729 -35.37 -88.90 17.03
N LEU A 730 -36.03 -89.52 16.04
CA LEU A 730 -36.86 -88.81 15.05
C LEU A 730 -37.99 -88.05 15.72
N LYS A 731 -38.68 -88.64 16.70
CA LYS A 731 -39.76 -87.97 17.44
C LYS A 731 -39.24 -86.84 18.34
N ALA A 732 -38.00 -86.94 18.83
CA ALA A 732 -37.30 -85.87 19.55
C ALA A 732 -36.72 -84.80 18.61
N ALA A 733 -36.39 -85.15 17.37
CA ALA A 733 -36.01 -84.22 16.32
C ALA A 733 -37.25 -83.47 15.81
N GLU A 734 -38.38 -84.14 15.60
CA GLU A 734 -39.67 -83.53 15.29
C GLU A 734 -40.14 -82.56 16.38
N SER A 735 -39.99 -82.91 17.66
CA SER A 735 -40.37 -81.98 18.75
C SER A 735 -39.44 -80.77 18.82
N LYS A 736 -38.12 -80.94 18.56
CA LYS A 736 -37.17 -79.83 18.40
C LYS A 736 -37.44 -78.98 17.16
N ILE A 737 -37.81 -79.58 16.03
CA ILE A 737 -38.21 -78.85 14.82
C ILE A 737 -39.47 -78.04 15.12
N ARG A 738 -40.47 -78.60 15.81
CA ARG A 738 -41.66 -77.85 16.24
C ARG A 738 -41.35 -76.73 17.23
N SER A 739 -40.37 -76.88 18.14
CA SER A 739 -39.94 -75.75 18.99
C SER A 739 -39.21 -74.69 18.17
N PHE A 740 -38.32 -75.09 17.24
CA PHE A 740 -37.66 -74.16 16.31
C PHE A 740 -38.64 -73.47 15.36
N ASP A 741 -39.75 -74.11 14.96
CA ASP A 741 -40.82 -73.48 14.17
C ASP A 741 -41.56 -72.41 14.99
N VAL A 742 -41.80 -72.66 16.28
CA VAL A 742 -42.41 -71.67 17.20
C VAL A 742 -41.45 -70.52 17.50
N GLU A 743 -40.17 -70.81 17.77
CA GLU A 743 -39.12 -69.78 17.93
C GLU A 743 -38.95 -68.97 16.63
N THR A 744 -38.96 -69.63 15.47
CA THR A 744 -38.92 -68.97 14.16
C THR A 744 -40.18 -68.14 13.91
N ALA A 745 -41.35 -68.55 14.42
CA ALA A 745 -42.56 -67.74 14.35
C ALA A 745 -42.48 -66.50 15.26
N SER A 746 -41.92 -66.63 16.48
CA SER A 746 -41.64 -65.48 17.36
C SER A 746 -40.65 -64.51 16.72
N LEU A 747 -39.51 -65.01 16.23
CA LEU A 747 -38.51 -64.20 15.55
C LEU A 747 -39.04 -63.56 14.27
N LYS A 748 -39.97 -64.19 13.54
CA LYS A 748 -40.67 -63.58 12.40
C LYS A 748 -41.68 -62.50 12.83
N LEU A 749 -42.22 -62.57 14.04
CA LEU A 749 -43.11 -61.54 14.61
C LEU A 749 -42.28 -60.35 15.11
N GLU A 750 -41.22 -60.61 15.87
CA GLU A 750 -40.24 -59.61 16.34
C GLU A 750 -39.57 -58.89 15.16
N LEU A 751 -39.15 -59.62 14.13
CA LEU A 751 -38.60 -59.04 12.90
C LEU A 751 -39.64 -58.13 12.20
N ARG A 752 -40.92 -58.52 12.18
CA ARG A 752 -41.98 -57.68 11.61
C ARG A 752 -42.21 -56.43 12.44
N GLU A 753 -42.27 -56.54 13.77
CA GLU A 753 -42.38 -55.36 14.65
C GLU A 753 -41.15 -54.44 14.52
N MET A 754 -39.95 -54.99 14.35
CA MET A 754 -38.74 -54.21 14.10
C MET A 754 -38.72 -53.56 12.72
N ILE A 755 -39.35 -54.16 11.70
CA ILE A 755 -39.60 -53.52 10.40
C ILE A 755 -40.63 -52.39 10.54
N ASP A 756 -41.76 -52.62 11.22
CA ASP A 756 -42.79 -51.59 11.45
C ASP A 756 -42.23 -50.40 12.27
N ARG A 757 -41.36 -50.68 13.25
CA ARG A 757 -40.60 -49.67 14.01
C ARG A 757 -39.58 -48.95 13.12
N LEU A 758 -38.88 -49.66 12.24
CA LEU A 758 -37.93 -49.07 11.28
C LEU A 758 -38.65 -48.16 10.28
N ASP A 759 -39.81 -48.54 9.76
CA ASP A 759 -40.59 -47.70 8.84
C ASP A 759 -41.25 -46.52 9.57
N SER A 760 -41.64 -46.68 10.85
CA SER A 760 -42.01 -45.56 11.71
C SER A 760 -40.83 -44.60 11.96
N ALA A 761 -39.59 -45.10 12.04
CA ALA A 761 -38.40 -44.27 12.17
C ALA A 761 -38.03 -43.60 10.85
N ASN A 762 -38.10 -44.31 9.72
CA ASN A 762 -37.84 -43.81 8.37
C ASN A 762 -38.81 -42.69 8.01
N THR A 763 -40.12 -42.87 8.27
CA THR A 763 -41.13 -41.83 8.02
C THR A 763 -40.90 -40.58 8.87
N LYS A 764 -40.48 -40.73 10.15
CA LYS A 764 -40.09 -39.60 11.02
C LYS A 764 -38.82 -38.91 10.54
N ALA A 765 -37.79 -39.67 10.15
CA ALA A 765 -36.56 -39.13 9.57
C ALA A 765 -36.86 -38.34 8.28
N LEU A 766 -37.74 -38.85 7.42
CA LEU A 766 -38.14 -38.21 6.17
C LEU A 766 -39.06 -36.99 6.40
N THR A 767 -39.76 -36.88 7.53
CA THR A 767 -40.38 -35.60 7.95
C THR A 767 -39.35 -34.61 8.46
N TYR A 768 -38.38 -35.02 9.29
CA TYR A 768 -37.31 -34.12 9.75
C TYR A 768 -36.41 -33.65 8.60
N GLU A 769 -36.16 -34.49 7.59
CA GLU A 769 -35.47 -34.10 6.36
C GLU A 769 -36.25 -33.04 5.58
N LYS A 770 -37.58 -33.16 5.49
CA LYS A 770 -38.44 -32.13 4.88
C LYS A 770 -38.47 -30.83 5.67
N GLU A 771 -38.38 -30.88 7.00
CA GLU A 771 -38.30 -29.70 7.86
C GLU A 771 -36.92 -29.04 7.77
N ALA A 772 -35.83 -29.81 7.80
CA ALA A 772 -34.47 -29.33 7.58
C ALA A 772 -34.32 -28.67 6.20
N ASN A 773 -34.89 -29.26 5.14
CA ASN A 773 -34.88 -28.66 3.80
C ASN A 773 -35.68 -27.34 3.74
N LYS A 774 -36.78 -27.19 4.49
CA LYS A 774 -37.49 -25.91 4.61
C LYS A 774 -36.64 -24.86 5.33
N LEU A 775 -36.02 -25.24 6.45
CA LEU A 775 -35.17 -24.35 7.24
C LEU A 775 -33.91 -23.92 6.47
N GLU A 776 -33.32 -24.81 5.66
CA GLU A 776 -32.20 -24.47 4.78
C GLU A 776 -32.63 -23.54 3.64
N GLN A 777 -33.83 -23.72 3.06
CA GLN A 777 -34.40 -22.76 2.09
C GLN A 777 -34.70 -21.40 2.72
N GLU A 778 -35.23 -21.36 3.94
CA GLU A 778 -35.48 -20.13 4.68
C GLU A 778 -34.18 -19.41 5.06
N LYS A 779 -33.17 -20.16 5.52
CA LYS A 779 -31.80 -19.67 5.73
C LYS A 779 -31.20 -19.08 4.45
N ILE A 780 -31.25 -19.79 3.31
CA ILE A 780 -30.73 -19.27 2.03
C ILE A 780 -31.46 -17.97 1.63
N ARG A 781 -32.78 -17.90 1.82
CA ARG A 781 -33.58 -16.68 1.59
C ARG A 781 -33.18 -15.54 2.54
N LEU A 782 -32.90 -15.83 3.81
CA LEU A 782 -32.43 -14.84 4.79
C LEU A 782 -30.99 -14.39 4.48
N GLU A 783 -30.08 -15.30 4.14
CA GLU A 783 -28.71 -14.99 3.70
C GLU A 783 -28.71 -14.10 2.45
N GLN A 784 -29.54 -14.41 1.45
CA GLN A 784 -29.74 -13.54 0.27
C GLN A 784 -30.28 -12.16 0.64
N LYS A 785 -31.25 -12.09 1.56
CA LYS A 785 -31.79 -10.81 2.04
C LYS A 785 -30.72 -9.99 2.76
N TYR A 786 -30.04 -10.58 3.75
CA TYR A 786 -28.98 -9.92 4.49
C TYR A 786 -27.83 -9.49 3.57
N ARG A 787 -27.49 -10.28 2.55
CA ARG A 787 -26.49 -9.90 1.55
C ARG A 787 -26.90 -8.67 0.75
N SER A 788 -28.16 -8.60 0.29
CA SER A 788 -28.69 -7.41 -0.39
C SER A 788 -28.80 -6.19 0.52
N ASP A 789 -29.12 -6.38 1.81
CA ASP A 789 -29.15 -5.30 2.80
C ASP A 789 -27.72 -4.85 3.21
N PHE A 790 -26.71 -5.73 3.17
CA PHE A 790 -25.28 -5.38 3.27
C PHE A 790 -24.78 -4.64 2.03
N GLU A 791 -25.09 -5.11 0.82
CA GLU A 791 -24.74 -4.43 -0.44
C GLU A 791 -25.32 -3.01 -0.48
N ARG A 792 -26.54 -2.81 0.04
CA ARG A 792 -27.14 -1.49 0.26
C ARG A 792 -26.44 -0.67 1.35
N PHE A 793 -26.02 -1.30 2.43
CA PHE A 793 -25.27 -0.62 3.49
C PHE A 793 -23.91 -0.13 2.97
N ASP A 794 -23.21 -0.94 2.18
CA ASP A 794 -21.96 -0.59 1.52
C ASP A 794 -22.18 0.53 0.47
N GLU A 795 -23.24 0.46 -0.36
CA GLU A 795 -23.61 1.58 -1.26
C GLU A 795 -23.85 2.88 -0.48
N VAL A 796 -24.58 2.82 0.64
CA VAL A 796 -24.86 3.99 1.48
C VAL A 796 -23.58 4.47 2.17
N GLN A 797 -22.70 3.57 2.61
CA GLN A 797 -21.43 3.93 3.24
C GLN A 797 -20.48 4.60 2.24
N GLU A 798 -20.39 4.11 1.00
CA GLU A 798 -19.60 4.76 -0.07
C GLU A 798 -20.22 6.09 -0.50
N ARG A 799 -21.56 6.21 -0.56
CA ARG A 799 -22.21 7.52 -0.77
C ARG A 799 -21.92 8.50 0.37
N CYS A 800 -21.94 8.05 1.62
CA CYS A 800 -21.57 8.87 2.78
C CYS A 800 -20.07 9.26 2.76
N LYS A 801 -19.15 8.34 2.42
CA LYS A 801 -17.72 8.67 2.23
C LYS A 801 -17.52 9.67 1.09
N THR A 802 -18.23 9.51 -0.02
CA THR A 802 -18.16 10.42 -1.17
C THR A 802 -18.68 11.80 -0.79
N ALA A 803 -19.83 11.88 -0.11
CA ALA A 803 -20.40 13.12 0.40
C ALA A 803 -19.51 13.77 1.48
N GLU A 804 -18.84 13.00 2.34
CA GLU A 804 -17.82 13.51 3.26
C GLU A 804 -16.62 14.09 2.53
N ILE A 805 -16.15 13.44 1.45
CA ILE A 805 -15.01 13.92 0.65
C ILE A 805 -15.40 15.19 -0.11
N GLU A 806 -16.61 15.28 -0.66
CA GLU A 806 -17.12 16.49 -1.29
C GLU A 806 -17.36 17.61 -0.27
N ALA A 807 -17.91 17.30 0.90
CA ALA A 807 -18.05 18.27 2.00
C ALA A 807 -16.69 18.78 2.49
N LYS A 808 -15.70 17.90 2.67
CA LYS A 808 -14.32 18.27 3.05
C LYS A 808 -13.67 19.15 2.00
N ARG A 809 -13.78 18.81 0.71
CA ARG A 809 -13.32 19.66 -0.41
C ARG A 809 -14.06 21.01 -0.46
N ALA A 810 -15.36 21.03 -0.17
CA ALA A 810 -16.15 22.26 -0.12
C ALA A 810 -15.77 23.14 1.08
N THR A 811 -15.47 22.57 2.25
CA THR A 811 -14.91 23.31 3.39
C THR A 811 -13.50 23.78 3.09
N GLU A 812 -12.61 22.96 2.51
CA GLU A 812 -11.27 23.37 2.08
C GLU A 812 -11.30 24.49 1.05
N LEU A 813 -12.21 24.46 0.07
CA LEU A 813 -12.44 25.55 -0.87
C LEU A 813 -13.01 26.80 -0.19
N ALA A 814 -13.91 26.65 0.78
CA ALA A 814 -14.47 27.77 1.54
C ALA A 814 -13.44 28.40 2.48
N ASP A 815 -12.59 27.61 3.15
CA ASP A 815 -11.49 28.07 4.00
C ASP A 815 -10.37 28.68 3.18
N LYS A 816 -10.06 28.14 2.01
CA LYS A 816 -9.15 28.78 1.06
C LYS A 816 -9.72 30.10 0.54
N ALA A 817 -11.00 30.15 0.15
CA ALA A 817 -11.65 31.40 -0.25
C ALA A 817 -11.73 32.41 0.91
N ARG A 818 -11.92 31.96 2.16
CA ARG A 818 -11.82 32.80 3.37
C ARG A 818 -10.39 33.34 3.56
N ALA A 819 -9.37 32.49 3.43
CA ALA A 819 -7.97 32.89 3.55
C ALA A 819 -7.57 33.88 2.44
N ASP A 820 -7.90 33.58 1.18
CA ASP A 820 -7.65 34.42 0.01
C ASP A 820 -8.42 35.75 0.11
N ALA A 821 -9.63 35.76 0.71
CA ALA A 821 -10.37 37.00 1.01
C ALA A 821 -9.75 37.79 2.17
N VAL A 822 -9.26 37.13 3.23
CA VAL A 822 -8.57 37.77 4.36
C VAL A 822 -7.23 38.36 3.93
N THR A 823 -6.46 37.67 3.07
CA THR A 823 -5.24 38.25 2.48
C THR A 823 -5.59 39.39 1.53
N SER A 824 -6.58 39.27 0.66
CA SER A 824 -7.03 40.38 -0.20
C SER A 824 -7.50 41.60 0.60
N GLN A 825 -8.19 41.38 1.72
CA GLN A 825 -8.66 42.44 2.60
C GLN A 825 -7.53 43.06 3.43
N LYS A 826 -6.51 42.27 3.80
CA LYS A 826 -5.27 42.76 4.41
C LYS A 826 -4.42 43.56 3.42
N GLU A 827 -4.20 43.07 2.19
CA GLU A 827 -3.52 43.81 1.13
C GLU A 827 -4.27 45.11 0.79
N LYS A 828 -5.60 45.09 0.84
CA LYS A 828 -6.44 46.29 0.70
C LYS A 828 -6.29 47.26 1.87
N SER A 829 -6.25 46.79 3.12
CA SER A 829 -6.08 47.68 4.29
C SER A 829 -4.65 48.20 4.42
N GLU A 830 -3.64 47.40 4.06
CA GLU A 830 -2.23 47.84 3.94
C GLU A 830 -2.08 48.84 2.79
N SER A 831 -2.73 48.62 1.64
CA SER A 831 -2.76 49.59 0.52
C SER A 831 -3.50 50.89 0.90
N GLN A 832 -4.60 50.80 1.66
CA GLN A 832 -5.30 51.97 2.19
C GLN A 832 -4.46 52.73 3.23
N SER A 833 -3.77 52.02 4.12
CA SER A 833 -2.85 52.60 5.10
C SER A 833 -1.69 53.32 4.40
N LEU A 834 -1.07 52.69 3.40
CA LEU A 834 0.04 53.26 2.64
C LEU A 834 -0.41 54.41 1.72
N ALA A 835 -1.65 54.39 1.23
CA ALA A 835 -2.28 55.53 0.55
C ALA A 835 -2.59 56.68 1.53
N MET A 836 -3.03 56.38 2.76
CA MET A 836 -3.30 57.36 3.80
C MET A 836 -2.02 58.00 4.33
N GLU A 837 -0.93 57.23 4.46
CA GLU A 837 0.40 57.75 4.77
C GLU A 837 0.92 58.64 3.64
N ARG A 838 0.77 58.23 2.37
CA ARG A 838 1.11 59.08 1.21
C ARG A 838 0.27 60.35 1.18
N LEU A 839 -1.02 60.31 1.49
CA LEU A 839 -1.86 61.50 1.65
C LEU A 839 -1.35 62.39 2.79
N ALA A 840 -0.98 61.85 3.94
CA ALA A 840 -0.40 62.62 5.04
C ALA A 840 0.99 63.21 4.69
N GLN A 841 1.78 62.53 3.85
CA GLN A 841 3.03 63.08 3.31
C GLN A 841 2.75 64.20 2.29
N ILE A 842 1.74 64.03 1.41
CA ILE A 842 1.28 65.04 0.45
C ILE A 842 0.74 66.28 1.19
N GLU A 843 -0.08 66.13 2.23
CA GLU A 843 -0.55 67.26 3.04
C GLU A 843 0.60 68.01 3.73
N ARG A 844 1.62 67.30 4.23
CA ARG A 844 2.81 67.95 4.82
C ARG A 844 3.58 68.72 3.76
N ALA A 845 3.75 68.15 2.56
CA ALA A 845 4.36 68.84 1.43
C ALA A 845 3.53 70.04 0.95
N GLN A 846 2.20 69.93 0.90
CA GLN A 846 1.30 71.03 0.58
C GLN A 846 1.37 72.16 1.60
N ARG A 847 1.35 71.85 2.91
CA ARG A 847 1.55 72.86 3.97
C ARG A 847 2.94 73.52 3.91
N GLN A 848 3.97 72.79 3.47
CA GLN A 848 5.29 73.39 3.18
C GLN A 848 5.26 74.27 1.93
N ILE A 849 4.57 73.87 0.86
CA ILE A 849 4.38 74.67 -0.36
C ILE A 849 3.59 75.94 -0.04
N GLU A 850 2.45 75.87 0.64
CA GLU A 850 1.69 77.04 1.09
C GLU A 850 2.53 78.00 1.94
N ASN A 851 3.40 77.47 2.80
CA ASN A 851 4.30 78.29 3.61
C ASN A 851 5.41 78.95 2.78
N LEU A 852 5.96 78.24 1.79
CA LEU A 852 6.92 78.79 0.82
C LEU A 852 6.26 79.79 -0.13
N GLU A 853 4.99 79.61 -0.49
CA GLU A 853 4.20 80.55 -1.27
C GLU A 853 3.88 81.82 -0.48
N ARG A 854 3.58 81.72 0.82
CA ARG A 854 3.47 82.89 1.72
C ARG A 854 4.80 83.63 1.83
N GLN A 855 5.90 82.92 2.08
CA GLN A 855 7.24 83.53 2.09
C GLN A 855 7.61 84.17 0.74
N LYS A 856 7.17 83.57 -0.37
CA LYS A 856 7.30 84.17 -1.71
C LYS A 856 6.47 85.44 -1.84
N THR A 857 5.21 85.48 -1.41
CA THR A 857 4.39 86.70 -1.46
C THR A 857 4.94 87.79 -0.54
N ASP A 858 5.42 87.44 0.65
CA ASP A 858 6.05 88.39 1.59
C ASP A 858 7.29 89.05 0.94
N LEU A 859 8.09 88.27 0.21
CA LEU A 859 9.26 88.73 -0.55
C LEU A 859 8.90 89.48 -1.84
N GLU A 860 7.80 89.12 -2.51
CA GLU A 860 7.30 89.86 -3.68
C GLU A 860 6.73 91.22 -3.28
N ASP A 861 6.03 91.30 -2.14
CA ASP A 861 5.60 92.56 -1.52
C ASP A 861 6.81 93.39 -1.02
N GLU A 862 7.86 92.75 -0.50
CA GLU A 862 9.09 93.44 -0.12
C GLU A 862 9.83 94.01 -1.34
N LEU A 863 9.93 93.24 -2.42
CA LEU A 863 10.40 93.73 -3.72
C LEU A 863 9.53 94.85 -4.27
N HIS A 864 8.21 94.82 -4.05
CA HIS A 864 7.32 95.90 -4.44
C HIS A 864 7.58 97.17 -3.60
N ARG A 865 7.69 97.05 -2.27
CA ARG A 865 8.08 98.16 -1.36
C ARG A 865 9.42 98.78 -1.79
N LEU A 866 10.42 97.95 -2.10
CA LEU A 866 11.73 98.39 -2.57
C LEU A 866 11.66 99.09 -3.93
N ARG A 867 10.91 98.57 -4.90
CA ARG A 867 10.70 99.21 -6.21
C ARG A 867 9.94 100.53 -6.12
N VAL A 868 8.99 100.66 -5.21
CA VAL A 868 8.30 101.95 -4.96
C VAL A 868 9.29 102.97 -4.37
N SER A 869 10.13 102.56 -3.42
CA SER A 869 11.20 103.40 -2.84
C SER A 869 12.26 103.81 -3.89
N GLU A 870 12.66 102.88 -4.76
CA GLU A 870 13.54 103.12 -5.92
C GLU A 870 12.91 104.12 -6.89
N MET A 871 11.63 103.95 -7.25
CA MET A 871 10.91 104.85 -8.14
C MET A 871 10.69 106.25 -7.53
N GLU A 872 10.49 106.35 -6.21
CA GLU A 872 10.53 107.62 -5.47
C GLU A 872 11.92 108.27 -5.50
N ALA A 873 12.99 107.49 -5.37
CA ALA A 873 14.35 107.99 -5.43
C ALA A 873 14.69 108.51 -6.84
N VAL A 874 14.34 107.76 -7.90
CA VAL A 874 14.48 108.17 -9.30
C VAL A 874 13.63 109.40 -9.61
N SER A 875 12.41 109.50 -9.06
CA SER A 875 11.57 110.70 -9.16
C SER A 875 12.26 111.92 -8.51
N LYS A 876 12.82 111.76 -7.31
CA LYS A 876 13.60 112.82 -6.64
C LYS A 876 14.87 113.20 -7.43
N VAL A 877 15.55 112.23 -8.07
CA VAL A 877 16.70 112.50 -8.95
C VAL A 877 16.27 113.28 -10.19
N THR A 878 15.24 112.88 -10.92
CA THR A 878 14.79 113.61 -12.13
C THR A 878 14.28 115.02 -11.82
N VAL A 879 13.69 115.26 -10.64
CA VAL A 879 13.35 116.63 -10.16
C VAL A 879 14.61 117.45 -9.85
N LEU A 880 15.68 116.84 -9.32
CA LEU A 880 16.97 117.52 -9.11
C LEU A 880 17.69 117.79 -10.43
N GLU A 881 17.68 116.84 -11.38
CA GLU A 881 18.24 117.01 -12.73
C GLU A 881 17.52 118.11 -13.51
N ALA A 882 16.18 118.15 -13.47
CA ALA A 882 15.41 119.24 -14.06
C ALA A 882 15.81 120.61 -13.50
N ARG A 883 16.02 120.70 -12.18
CA ARG A 883 16.45 121.92 -11.48
C ARG A 883 17.93 122.30 -11.73
N VAL A 884 18.77 121.32 -12.08
CA VAL A 884 20.12 121.58 -12.64
C VAL A 884 20.00 122.12 -14.06
N GLY A 885 19.17 121.51 -14.91
CA GLY A 885 18.93 121.98 -16.28
C GLY A 885 18.28 123.37 -16.36
N GLU A 886 17.48 123.78 -15.36
CA GLU A 886 17.03 125.17 -15.20
C GLU A 886 18.20 126.11 -14.90
N ARG A 887 19.12 125.73 -14.00
CA ARG A 887 20.33 126.50 -13.67
C ARG A 887 21.30 126.60 -14.82
N GLU A 888 21.45 125.55 -15.62
CA GLU A 888 22.28 125.57 -16.83
C GLU A 888 21.69 126.51 -17.89
N LYS A 889 20.37 126.51 -18.09
CA LYS A 889 19.68 127.50 -18.96
C LYS A 889 19.78 128.93 -18.43
N GLU A 890 19.73 129.12 -17.12
CA GLU A 890 19.92 130.42 -16.46
C GLU A 890 21.35 130.96 -16.76
N ILE A 891 22.37 130.12 -16.59
CA ILE A 891 23.78 130.42 -16.94
C ILE A 891 23.95 130.67 -18.45
N GLU A 892 23.37 129.84 -19.30
CA GLU A 892 23.46 130.00 -20.77
C GLU A 892 22.78 131.28 -21.24
N SER A 893 21.66 131.68 -20.61
CA SER A 893 21.00 132.97 -20.90
C SER A 893 21.87 134.17 -20.55
N LEU A 894 22.61 134.12 -19.43
CA LEU A 894 23.55 135.17 -19.03
C LEU A 894 24.76 135.26 -19.97
N LEU A 895 25.29 134.11 -20.40
CA LEU A 895 26.36 134.04 -21.41
C LEU A 895 25.90 134.60 -22.75
N LYS A 896 24.65 134.31 -23.15
CA LYS A 896 24.04 134.80 -24.39
C LYS A 896 23.85 136.31 -24.36
N LEU A 897 23.29 136.86 -23.27
CA LEU A 897 23.15 138.31 -23.06
C LEU A 897 24.52 139.03 -23.12
N THR A 898 25.55 138.43 -22.52
CA THR A 898 26.92 138.97 -22.52
C THR A 898 27.53 138.97 -23.92
N ASN A 899 27.28 137.93 -24.72
CA ASN A 899 27.72 137.86 -26.12
C ASN A 899 26.92 138.80 -27.04
N GLU A 900 25.63 139.03 -26.79
CA GLU A 900 24.82 140.00 -27.52
C GLU A 900 25.29 141.44 -27.27
N GLN A 901 25.68 141.79 -26.03
CA GLN A 901 26.34 143.07 -25.74
C GLN A 901 27.69 143.23 -26.46
N ARG A 902 28.50 142.17 -26.53
CA ARG A 902 29.76 142.17 -27.30
C ARG A 902 29.51 142.36 -28.81
N ALA A 903 28.53 141.64 -29.37
CA ALA A 903 28.15 141.76 -30.78
C ALA A 903 27.60 143.14 -31.15
N HIS A 904 26.82 143.76 -30.25
CA HIS A 904 26.35 145.15 -30.42
C HIS A 904 27.52 146.14 -30.52
N ASN A 905 28.50 146.03 -29.62
CA ASN A 905 29.66 146.92 -29.61
C ASN A 905 30.55 146.74 -30.85
N VAL A 906 30.74 145.51 -31.33
CA VAL A 906 31.43 145.25 -32.61
C VAL A 906 30.68 145.91 -33.78
N LYS A 907 29.36 145.75 -33.88
CA LYS A 907 28.55 146.37 -34.95
C LYS A 907 28.59 147.90 -34.96
N SER A 908 28.65 148.55 -33.79
CA SER A 908 28.84 150.01 -33.72
C SER A 908 30.22 150.44 -34.22
N LEU A 909 31.27 149.66 -33.94
CA LEU A 909 32.62 149.95 -34.42
C LEU A 909 32.76 149.72 -35.94
N GLU A 910 32.16 148.66 -36.48
CA GLU A 910 32.09 148.42 -37.93
C GLU A 910 31.35 149.56 -38.65
N LYS A 911 30.20 150.02 -38.11
CA LYS A 911 29.44 151.12 -38.70
C LYS A 911 30.23 152.44 -38.73
N LEU A 912 30.96 152.76 -37.65
CA LEU A 912 31.84 153.93 -37.60
C LEU A 912 32.99 153.82 -38.60
N LEU A 913 33.54 152.63 -38.81
CA LEU A 913 34.64 152.39 -39.74
C LEU A 913 34.23 152.60 -41.21
N ASP A 914 33.01 152.20 -41.59
CA ASP A 914 32.49 152.42 -42.95
C ASP A 914 31.97 153.85 -43.18
N GLU A 915 31.51 154.54 -42.14
CA GLU A 915 31.26 155.99 -42.16
C GLU A 915 32.55 156.80 -42.38
N GLU A 916 33.67 156.38 -41.78
CA GLU A 916 35.00 156.97 -42.01
C GLU A 916 35.49 156.74 -43.45
N ARG A 917 35.45 155.48 -43.92
CA ARG A 917 35.86 155.09 -45.28
C ARG A 917 35.07 155.82 -46.37
N THR A 918 33.77 156.02 -46.18
CA THR A 918 32.94 156.76 -47.15
C THR A 918 33.24 158.26 -47.16
N ALA A 919 33.57 158.85 -46.00
CA ALA A 919 34.06 160.23 -45.93
C ALA A 919 35.43 160.39 -46.63
N HIS A 920 36.36 159.44 -46.43
CA HIS A 920 37.70 159.50 -47.03
C HIS A 920 37.67 159.39 -48.57
N ILE A 921 36.75 158.59 -49.14
CA ILE A 921 36.54 158.52 -50.60
C ILE A 921 35.96 159.83 -51.15
N ALA A 922 35.08 160.49 -50.40
CA ALA A 922 34.54 161.81 -50.78
C ALA A 922 35.59 162.94 -50.67
N ALA A 923 36.56 162.82 -49.76
CA ALA A 923 37.68 163.74 -49.63
C ALA A 923 38.64 163.66 -50.84
N ASN A 924 39.09 162.46 -51.24
CA ASN A 924 39.99 162.30 -52.39
C ASN A 924 39.40 162.87 -53.69
N ARG A 925 38.12 162.61 -53.97
CA ARG A 925 37.45 163.14 -55.18
C ARG A 925 37.38 164.67 -55.22
N ARG A 926 37.44 165.37 -54.08
CA ARG A 926 37.57 166.83 -54.03
C ARG A 926 39.01 167.31 -54.22
N ALA A 927 39.98 166.58 -53.70
CA ALA A 927 41.40 166.89 -53.88
C ALA A 927 41.81 166.77 -55.36
N GLU A 928 41.37 165.71 -56.04
CA GLU A 928 41.61 165.51 -57.48
C GLU A 928 40.98 166.62 -58.33
N ALA A 929 39.76 167.06 -57.99
CA ALA A 929 39.05 168.11 -58.72
C ALA A 929 39.72 169.50 -58.62
N LEU A 930 40.14 169.92 -57.42
CA LEU A 930 40.75 171.25 -57.23
C LEU A 930 42.24 171.29 -57.58
N SER A 931 42.93 170.15 -57.68
CA SER A 931 44.29 170.10 -58.23
C SER A 931 44.34 170.60 -59.68
N LEU A 932 43.27 170.41 -60.46
CA LEU A 932 43.11 170.92 -61.82
C LEU A 932 42.89 172.44 -61.88
N GLU A 933 42.10 173.01 -60.96
CA GLU A 933 41.96 174.48 -60.87
C GLU A 933 43.27 175.16 -60.42
N LEU A 934 44.01 174.51 -59.51
CA LEU A 934 45.29 175.03 -59.03
C LEU A 934 46.34 175.09 -60.15
N GLN A 935 46.36 174.10 -61.07
CA GLN A 935 47.18 174.16 -62.28
C GLN A 935 46.77 175.29 -63.24
N ALA A 936 45.47 175.61 -63.36
CA ALA A 936 44.99 176.70 -64.20
C ALA A 936 45.36 178.09 -63.63
N ALA A 937 45.24 178.29 -62.32
CA ALA A 937 45.63 179.53 -61.65
C ALA A 937 47.15 179.75 -61.68
N GLN A 938 47.94 178.70 -61.44
CA GLN A 938 49.41 178.76 -61.41
C GLN A 938 49.98 179.28 -62.75
N ALA A 939 49.39 178.91 -63.88
CA ALA A 939 49.92 179.19 -65.23
C ALA A 939 49.88 180.67 -65.67
N THR A 940 49.16 181.55 -64.96
CA THR A 940 49.03 182.98 -65.34
C THR A 940 49.22 183.98 -64.21
N VAL A 941 49.49 183.51 -62.99
CA VAL A 941 50.27 184.29 -62.00
C VAL A 941 51.61 184.74 -62.62
N ASP A 942 52.21 183.89 -63.45
CA ASP A 942 53.43 184.19 -64.22
C ASP A 942 53.30 185.44 -65.12
N ASN A 943 52.09 185.78 -65.57
CA ASN A 943 51.83 186.93 -66.46
C ASN A 943 51.83 188.27 -65.69
N LEU A 944 51.34 188.30 -64.45
CA LEU A 944 51.31 189.52 -63.62
C LEU A 944 52.58 189.72 -62.78
N GLN A 945 53.39 188.68 -62.56
CA GLN A 945 54.74 188.84 -62.03
C GLN A 945 55.64 189.68 -62.96
N GLN A 946 55.31 189.77 -64.25
CA GLN A 946 56.02 190.57 -65.23
C GLN A 946 55.66 192.07 -65.19
N GLU A 947 54.48 192.46 -64.67
CA GLU A 947 54.05 193.86 -64.63
C GLU A 947 54.52 194.61 -63.38
N LEU A 948 54.08 194.20 -62.18
CA LEU A 948 54.26 195.04 -60.98
C LEU A 948 55.63 194.93 -60.30
N ALA A 949 56.60 194.28 -60.94
CA ALA A 949 58.02 194.53 -60.67
C ALA A 949 58.37 196.03 -60.82
N GLN A 950 57.62 196.78 -61.63
CA GLN A 950 57.80 198.22 -61.83
C GLN A 950 57.40 199.10 -60.62
N ALA A 951 56.55 198.62 -59.69
CA ALA A 951 56.11 199.44 -58.55
C ALA A 951 56.99 199.31 -57.29
N ARG A 952 58.04 198.47 -57.29
CA ARG A 952 59.05 198.41 -56.21
C ARG A 952 60.05 199.58 -56.25
N LEU A 953 59.58 200.77 -56.64
CA LEU A 953 60.40 201.97 -56.88
C LEU A 953 59.93 203.23 -56.14
N LYS A 954 59.27 203.07 -54.98
CA LYS A 954 59.33 204.00 -53.84
C LYS A 954 58.70 203.41 -52.57
N GLU A 955 59.06 204.02 -51.44
CA GLU A 955 58.55 203.81 -50.07
C GLU A 955 58.70 202.38 -49.50
N THR A 956 59.81 202.10 -48.81
CA THR A 956 60.05 202.30 -47.35
C THR A 956 59.26 201.31 -46.49
N ALA A 957 59.88 200.48 -45.65
CA ALA A 957 60.78 200.80 -44.53
C ALA A 957 60.04 201.46 -43.34
N LEU A 958 60.39 201.00 -42.13
CA LEU A 958 59.72 201.20 -40.84
C LEU A 958 58.40 200.42 -40.61
N ASP A 959 58.19 200.17 -39.31
CA ASP A 959 56.92 200.06 -38.58
C ASP A 959 55.91 198.90 -38.83
N ASN A 960 55.28 198.34 -37.78
CA ASN A 960 55.67 198.31 -36.36
C ASN A 960 55.00 197.13 -35.61
N LYS A 961 55.32 197.00 -34.32
CA LYS A 961 54.61 196.24 -33.27
C LYS A 961 53.11 196.02 -33.54
N ILE A 962 52.60 194.81 -33.30
CA ILE A 962 51.77 194.54 -32.11
C ILE A 962 51.47 193.03 -31.92
N ARG A 963 51.67 192.59 -30.67
CA ARG A 963 51.01 191.53 -29.84
C ARG A 963 50.41 190.30 -30.56
N ALA A 964 50.72 189.06 -30.19
CA ALA A 964 50.84 188.41 -28.86
C ALA A 964 49.51 188.15 -28.13
N ALA A 965 49.57 187.23 -27.15
CA ALA A 965 48.46 186.55 -26.45
C ALA A 965 47.74 185.51 -27.34
N SER A 966 47.38 184.31 -26.88
CA SER A 966 47.39 183.71 -25.51
C SER A 966 47.83 182.22 -25.64
N SER A 967 48.72 181.65 -24.81
CA SER A 967 48.49 181.09 -23.45
C SER A 967 47.29 180.13 -23.36
N SER A 968 47.31 179.02 -22.60
CA SER A 968 47.99 178.72 -21.32
C SER A 968 48.09 177.19 -21.09
N ARG A 969 49.08 176.56 -20.44
CA ARG A 969 49.93 176.85 -19.24
C ARG A 969 49.36 176.28 -17.91
N GLY A 970 49.90 175.14 -17.44
CA GLY A 970 49.64 174.53 -16.12
C GLY A 970 48.73 173.28 -16.15
N LYS A 971 48.67 172.39 -15.13
CA LYS A 971 49.30 172.33 -13.79
C LYS A 971 49.21 170.90 -13.19
N ARG A 972 50.25 170.48 -12.44
CA ARG A 972 50.27 169.53 -11.27
C ARG A 972 50.04 167.98 -11.41
N SER A 973 51.07 167.25 -10.93
CA SER A 973 51.09 166.18 -9.88
C SER A 973 50.86 164.67 -10.14
N ARG A 974 51.95 163.91 -9.87
CA ARG A 974 52.13 162.66 -9.06
C ARG A 974 51.71 161.26 -9.56
N MET A 975 52.67 160.35 -9.32
CA MET A 975 52.62 158.93 -8.87
C MET A 975 52.89 157.77 -9.87
N GLU A 976 53.60 156.79 -9.30
CA GLU A 976 54.30 155.57 -9.77
C GLU A 976 53.59 154.33 -9.13
N ASP A 977 53.82 153.04 -9.42
CA ASP A 977 54.50 152.28 -10.49
C ASP A 977 54.06 150.78 -10.46
N ASP A 978 54.32 150.06 -11.56
CA ASP A 978 54.61 148.62 -11.78
C ASP A 978 54.15 147.42 -10.88
N VAL A 979 53.52 146.43 -11.57
CA VAL A 979 53.89 144.98 -11.72
C VAL A 979 53.75 143.95 -10.56
N ASP A 980 53.50 142.69 -11.00
CA ASP A 980 53.87 141.36 -10.46
C ASP A 980 52.78 140.39 -9.90
N MET A 981 53.17 139.14 -9.61
CA MET A 981 52.47 137.96 -10.15
C MET A 981 52.36 136.71 -9.24
N ASP A 982 51.29 135.94 -9.48
CA ASP A 982 51.13 134.46 -9.44
C ASP A 982 50.96 133.62 -8.14
N ILE A 983 50.22 132.51 -8.35
CA ILE A 983 50.02 131.27 -7.57
C ILE A 983 50.14 131.30 -6.03
N GLY A 984 49.01 131.07 -5.35
CA GLY A 984 48.94 130.85 -3.90
C GLY A 984 48.71 129.39 -3.47
N GLU A 985 49.41 128.98 -2.41
CA GLU A 985 49.11 127.77 -1.60
C GLU A 985 48.01 128.03 -0.54
N THR A 986 47.85 127.06 0.39
CA THR A 986 47.34 127.18 1.77
C THR A 986 45.82 126.97 1.94
N SER A 987 45.28 126.38 3.03
CA SER A 987 45.83 125.72 4.24
C SER A 987 44.67 125.04 5.03
N ASP A 988 44.81 124.19 6.06
CA ASP A 988 45.89 123.40 6.69
C ASP A 988 45.24 122.36 7.66
N ARG A 989 46.00 121.38 8.18
CA ARG A 989 45.80 120.69 9.50
C ARG A 989 44.50 119.83 9.72
N ILE A 990 44.38 118.92 10.71
CA ILE A 990 45.25 118.53 11.86
C ILE A 990 45.15 117.02 12.25
N LEU A 991 46.24 116.46 12.80
CA LEU A 991 46.43 115.34 13.79
C LEU A 991 45.28 114.32 14.09
N ARG A 992 45.50 112.98 14.03
CA ARG A 992 45.94 112.03 15.12
C ARG A 992 45.04 112.02 16.40
N THR A 993 44.75 110.94 17.15
CA THR A 993 45.41 109.62 17.39
C THR A 993 44.53 108.62 18.22
N ASN A 994 44.89 107.32 18.26
CA ASN A 994 44.72 106.34 19.38
C ASN A 994 43.30 105.87 19.84
N LYS A 995 43.12 104.93 20.82
CA LYS A 995 43.66 103.54 21.03
C LYS A 995 43.07 102.85 22.31
N ARG A 996 42.24 101.79 22.16
CA ARG A 996 41.84 100.73 23.15
C ARG A 996 41.03 101.10 24.44
N SER A 997 40.27 100.10 24.92
CA SER A 997 39.73 99.89 26.31
C SER A 997 38.61 100.84 26.82
N ARG A 998 37.74 100.49 27.80
CA ARG A 998 37.30 99.20 28.43
C ARG A 998 36.15 99.47 29.44
N SER A 999 35.05 98.69 29.42
CA SER A 999 34.00 98.61 30.50
C SER A 999 33.12 99.90 30.65
N THR A 1000 31.96 99.99 31.35
CA THR A 1000 31.33 99.18 32.43
C THR A 1000 29.81 99.46 32.57
N ARG A 1001 29.01 98.47 33.06
CA ARG A 1001 27.76 98.57 33.89
C ARG A 1001 26.49 99.32 33.40
N GLY A 1002 25.32 98.78 33.78
CA GLY A 1002 24.05 99.52 33.91
C GLY A 1002 22.79 98.64 33.81
N ASP A 1003 21.97 98.61 34.87
CA ASP A 1003 20.69 97.87 35.01
C ASP A 1003 19.50 98.67 34.34
N ASP A 1004 18.21 98.29 34.30
CA ASP A 1004 17.42 97.41 35.19
C ASP A 1004 16.02 96.95 34.62
N ASN A 1005 15.50 95.87 35.21
CA ASN A 1005 14.08 95.47 35.51
C ASN A 1005 12.98 95.01 34.51
N GLY A 1006 12.14 94.06 35.03
CA GLY A 1006 10.77 93.70 34.61
C GLY A 1006 10.58 92.52 33.62
N GLY A 1007 9.67 91.53 33.81
CA GLY A 1007 8.81 91.19 34.97
C GLY A 1007 7.77 90.05 34.69
N TYR A 1008 7.40 89.34 35.76
CA TYR A 1008 6.24 88.46 36.07
C TYR A 1008 4.87 88.74 35.34
N GLU A 1009 3.82 87.90 35.27
CA GLU A 1009 3.51 86.46 35.57
C GLU A 1009 2.02 86.16 35.23
N ASP A 1010 1.60 84.88 35.27
CA ASP A 1010 0.20 84.34 35.41
C ASP A 1010 -0.88 84.59 34.32
N GLY A 1011 -1.95 83.78 34.32
CA GLY A 1011 -3.10 83.93 33.40
C GLY A 1011 -3.95 82.66 33.19
N VAL A 1012 -5.27 82.72 33.46
CA VAL A 1012 -6.11 81.52 33.70
C VAL A 1012 -7.56 81.67 33.22
N SER A 1013 -8.13 80.59 32.63
CA SER A 1013 -9.58 80.31 32.39
C SER A 1013 -10.30 81.19 31.33
N VAL A 1014 -11.53 80.93 30.83
CA VAL A 1014 -12.73 80.20 31.32
C VAL A 1014 -13.47 79.42 30.19
N SER A 1015 -14.30 78.45 30.59
CA SER A 1015 -15.37 77.67 29.91
C SER A 1015 -16.38 78.49 29.02
N ARG A 1016 -17.43 77.96 28.36
CA ARG A 1016 -18.37 76.84 28.68
C ARG A 1016 -19.35 76.52 27.52
N GLY A 1017 -20.00 75.35 27.55
CA GLY A 1017 -21.21 74.99 26.77
C GLY A 1017 -20.94 73.86 25.75
N ASP A 1018 -21.52 72.65 25.80
CA ASP A 1018 -22.94 72.20 25.86
C ASP A 1018 -23.66 72.36 24.50
N GLN A 1019 -24.36 71.37 23.92
CA GLN A 1019 -24.83 70.06 24.43
C GLN A 1019 -25.24 69.08 23.28
N ASP A 1020 -25.28 67.77 23.57
CA ASP A 1020 -26.27 66.73 23.11
C ASP A 1020 -26.48 66.39 21.61
N THR A 1021 -26.80 65.14 21.18
CA THR A 1021 -26.85 63.81 21.83
C THR A 1021 -26.88 62.65 20.80
N GLN A 1022 -26.40 61.44 21.21
CA GLN A 1022 -26.92 60.08 20.89
C GLN A 1022 -26.89 59.54 19.42
N ASN A 1023 -26.81 58.22 19.14
CA ASN A 1023 -26.59 57.03 19.99
C ASN A 1023 -26.10 55.79 19.19
N GLN A 1024 -25.49 54.82 19.92
CA GLN A 1024 -25.52 53.34 19.74
C GLN A 1024 -25.00 52.70 18.43
N GLN A 1025 -24.56 51.43 18.40
CA GLN A 1025 -23.88 50.48 19.34
C GLN A 1025 -23.20 49.45 18.38
N ASP A 1026 -22.00 48.90 18.63
CA ASP A 1026 -21.68 47.74 19.51
C ASP A 1026 -22.55 46.50 19.16
N GLU A 1027 -22.08 45.26 19.02
CA GLU A 1027 -21.18 44.35 19.77
C GLU A 1027 -20.83 43.14 18.82
N GLU A 1028 -19.97 42.13 19.05
CA GLU A 1028 -18.81 41.76 19.92
C GLU A 1028 -17.99 40.70 19.10
N GLU A 1029 -16.97 39.89 19.49
CA GLU A 1029 -16.61 39.05 20.65
C GLU A 1029 -15.20 38.45 20.30
N GLU A 1030 -14.24 38.00 21.13
CA GLU A 1030 -13.93 38.00 22.57
C GLU A 1030 -12.47 38.52 22.77
N GLU A 1031 -11.63 37.97 23.66
CA GLU A 1031 -10.71 38.80 24.46
C GLU A 1031 -9.46 38.11 25.08
N ALA A 1032 -8.68 38.90 25.86
CA ALA A 1032 -8.02 38.46 27.10
C ALA A 1032 -7.68 39.65 28.04
N GLU A 1033 -8.64 40.13 28.85
CA GLU A 1033 -8.51 41.35 29.69
C GLU A 1033 -7.77 41.21 31.06
N ASP A 1034 -7.30 42.35 31.59
CA ASP A 1034 -6.62 42.49 32.89
C ASP A 1034 -7.53 43.12 33.96
N TYR A 1035 -8.01 42.27 34.87
CA TYR A 1035 -8.96 42.59 35.94
C TYR A 1035 -8.54 43.72 36.89
N ARG A 1036 -7.27 44.15 36.89
CA ARG A 1036 -6.78 45.23 37.77
C ARG A 1036 -7.29 46.63 37.38
N LYS A 1037 -7.79 46.80 36.15
CA LYS A 1037 -8.36 48.08 35.68
C LYS A 1037 -9.72 48.43 36.29
N LEU A 1038 -10.48 47.43 36.77
CA LEU A 1038 -11.89 47.56 37.20
C LEU A 1038 -12.15 48.71 38.19
N THR A 1039 -13.31 49.36 38.07
CA THR A 1039 -13.75 50.45 38.94
C THR A 1039 -14.32 49.93 40.27
N VAL A 1040 -14.42 50.81 41.27
CA VAL A 1040 -14.90 50.45 42.63
C VAL A 1040 -16.36 49.97 42.61
N GLN A 1041 -17.21 50.53 41.74
CA GLN A 1041 -18.59 50.08 41.59
C GLN A 1041 -18.68 48.68 40.96
N ASN A 1042 -17.91 48.40 39.89
CA ASN A 1042 -17.94 47.11 39.22
C ASN A 1042 -17.44 45.98 40.14
N LEU A 1043 -16.39 46.22 40.93
CA LEU A 1043 -15.90 45.27 41.94
C LEU A 1043 -16.94 44.97 43.03
N LYS A 1044 -17.69 45.98 43.49
CA LYS A 1044 -18.82 45.77 44.43
C LYS A 1044 -19.98 45.00 43.79
N HIS A 1045 -20.25 45.22 42.50
CA HIS A 1045 -21.32 44.53 41.78
C HIS A 1045 -21.01 43.04 41.60
N GLU A 1046 -19.79 42.69 41.18
CA GLU A 1046 -19.33 41.30 41.11
C GLU A 1046 -19.28 40.61 42.49
N LEU A 1047 -18.83 41.31 43.56
CA LEU A 1047 -18.93 40.78 44.93
C LEU A 1047 -20.39 40.49 45.35
N THR A 1048 -21.36 41.22 44.82
CA THR A 1048 -22.79 40.98 45.08
C THR A 1048 -23.31 39.79 44.27
N LYS A 1049 -22.83 39.60 43.04
CA LYS A 1049 -23.21 38.52 42.10
C LYS A 1049 -22.78 37.11 42.56
N TYR A 1050 -21.78 37.01 43.43
CA TYR A 1050 -21.30 35.75 44.02
C TYR A 1050 -21.74 35.55 45.49
N ASP A 1051 -22.89 36.11 45.89
CA ASP A 1051 -23.50 36.11 47.24
C ASP A 1051 -22.68 36.72 48.39
N CYS A 1052 -21.53 37.33 48.09
CA CYS A 1052 -20.67 37.99 49.06
C CYS A 1052 -21.10 39.44 49.39
N GLY A 1053 -22.19 39.94 48.79
CA GLY A 1053 -22.64 41.34 48.95
C GLY A 1053 -22.92 41.77 50.39
N HIS A 1054 -23.28 40.83 51.28
CA HIS A 1054 -23.51 41.11 52.70
C HIS A 1054 -22.25 41.64 53.44
N LEU A 1055 -21.05 41.33 52.93
CA LEU A 1055 -19.77 41.80 53.50
C LEU A 1055 -19.50 43.29 53.24
N ILE A 1056 -20.25 43.92 52.33
CA ILE A 1056 -20.13 45.35 51.99
C ILE A 1056 -20.99 46.22 52.92
N LEU A 1057 -21.95 45.63 53.63
CA LEU A 1057 -23.04 46.34 54.33
C LEU A 1057 -22.73 46.79 55.77
N ASN A 1058 -21.47 46.86 56.19
CA ASN A 1058 -21.12 47.33 57.53
C ASN A 1058 -19.85 48.20 57.58
N LYS A 1059 -19.99 49.39 58.18
CA LYS A 1059 -19.03 50.52 58.25
C LYS A 1059 -18.83 51.27 56.90
N GLY A 1060 -18.88 52.61 56.96
CA GLY A 1060 -18.83 53.49 55.80
C GLY A 1060 -17.42 53.75 55.27
N HIS A 1061 -17.32 54.01 53.96
CA HIS A 1061 -16.09 54.35 53.20
C HIS A 1061 -14.89 53.41 53.38
N GLN A 1062 -14.95 52.26 52.68
CA GLN A 1062 -13.78 51.43 52.35
C GLN A 1062 -13.05 51.97 51.10
N SER A 1063 -11.74 51.75 51.03
CA SER A 1063 -10.88 52.12 49.88
C SER A 1063 -10.95 51.11 48.73
N LYS A 1064 -10.50 51.51 47.52
CA LYS A 1064 -10.37 50.60 46.36
C LYS A 1064 -9.50 49.37 46.67
N LYS A 1065 -8.49 49.53 47.55
CA LYS A 1065 -7.52 48.46 47.88
C LYS A 1065 -8.13 47.37 48.76
N GLU A 1066 -9.02 47.73 49.69
CA GLU A 1066 -9.72 46.77 50.55
C GLU A 1066 -10.79 46.00 49.78
N ILE A 1067 -11.50 46.66 48.86
CA ILE A 1067 -12.51 46.03 48.00
C ILE A 1067 -11.86 45.07 46.99
N LEU A 1068 -10.67 45.41 46.47
CA LEU A 1068 -9.86 44.47 45.67
C LEU A 1068 -9.44 43.24 46.49
N ALA A 1069 -9.01 43.42 47.74
CA ALA A 1069 -8.63 42.29 48.61
C ALA A 1069 -9.82 41.35 48.90
N LEU A 1070 -11.04 41.87 49.06
CA LEU A 1070 -12.26 41.06 49.20
C LEU A 1070 -12.59 40.29 47.90
N TYR A 1071 -12.40 40.92 46.73
CA TYR A 1071 -12.59 40.26 45.43
C TYR A 1071 -11.56 39.13 45.20
N GLU A 1072 -10.28 39.39 45.48
CA GLU A 1072 -9.20 38.39 45.38
C GLU A 1072 -9.37 37.24 46.38
N ALA A 1073 -9.86 37.51 47.60
CA ALA A 1073 -10.03 36.50 48.63
C ALA A 1073 -11.27 35.61 48.48
N HIS A 1074 -12.36 36.07 47.83
CA HIS A 1074 -13.66 35.38 47.86
C HIS A 1074 -14.32 35.15 46.48
N VAL A 1075 -13.97 35.91 45.44
CA VAL A 1075 -14.56 35.73 44.09
C VAL A 1075 -13.62 34.95 43.17
N LEU A 1076 -12.34 35.28 43.14
CA LEU A 1076 -11.36 34.56 42.30
C LEU A 1076 -11.26 33.05 42.61
N PRO A 1077 -11.31 32.58 43.88
CA PRO A 1077 -11.33 31.14 44.17
C PRO A 1077 -12.60 30.42 43.67
N LYS A 1078 -13.77 31.08 43.70
CA LYS A 1078 -15.02 30.51 43.15
C LYS A 1078 -14.93 30.37 41.63
N LYS A 1079 -14.46 31.41 40.93
CA LYS A 1079 -14.21 31.38 39.47
C LYS A 1079 -13.17 30.33 39.04
N ALA A 1080 -12.25 29.95 39.93
CA ALA A 1080 -11.32 28.85 39.68
C ALA A 1080 -12.02 27.48 39.77
N LEU A 1081 -12.86 27.27 40.79
CA LEU A 1081 -13.61 26.02 40.99
C LEU A 1081 -14.61 25.75 39.84
N GLU A 1082 -15.39 26.75 39.41
CA GLU A 1082 -16.28 26.63 38.24
C GLU A 1082 -15.52 26.22 36.95
N LYS A 1083 -14.22 26.56 36.87
CA LYS A 1083 -13.33 26.25 35.74
C LYS A 1083 -12.64 24.89 35.87
N GLU A 1084 -12.66 24.26 37.04
CA GLU A 1084 -12.28 22.85 37.26
C GLU A 1084 -13.46 21.88 37.12
N GLU A 1085 -14.68 22.26 37.56
CA GLU A 1085 -15.87 21.42 37.35
C GLU A 1085 -16.21 21.28 35.86
N ARG A 1086 -16.08 22.37 35.08
CA ARG A 1086 -16.13 22.34 33.59
C ARG A 1086 -14.95 21.58 32.92
N LYS A 1087 -14.09 20.92 33.69
CA LYS A 1087 -13.04 20.00 33.22
C LYS A 1087 -13.16 18.58 33.82
N ARG A 1088 -14.27 18.28 34.51
CA ARG A 1088 -14.60 16.93 35.03
C ARG A 1088 -15.96 16.41 34.57
N GLN A 1089 -16.64 17.17 33.71
CA GLN A 1089 -17.60 16.67 32.71
C GLN A 1089 -16.87 16.48 31.38
#